data_AF-A0A537GT49-F1
#
_entry.id   AF-A0A537GT49-F1
#
_cell.length_a   1.000
_cell.length_b   1.000
_cell.length_c   1.000
_cell.angle_alpha   90.00
_cell.angle_beta   90.00
_cell.angle_gamma   90.00
#
_symmetry.space_group_name_H-M   'P 1'
#
loop_
_entity.id
_entity.type
_entity.pdbx_description
1 polymer ?
#
loop_
_entity_poly.entity_id
_entity_poly.type
_entity_poly.pdbx_seq_one_letter_code
_entity_poly.pdbx_strand_id
1 'polypeptide(L)'
;MPTKVGKFFGTLLLLTLLLISSFLTVKVTAAANSNYQWNGDSNFPYNYNYSPQNAINTQTVQNLQVKWIFPVPPSPSKYLATGGGFGAPNAVIVTPLIINGLGYFLTNYFRVYALDIAKGTTIWSRDLPILNVNSSEFFGNFILSPKAGIPVGHFHNDNMLYTEKILGQPLLWITAQDYQVFAINALTGDIVQQFQWLDLGSLKPGSIPGNYGVFDPFSPPNFAFDETRGIMVIGTNNGDCQCEARGFLEGWNVNVRPPVRLWGPTFLIPPQDGSDPSWVINSVNSMVGAYIFDGRAAIDLKTLSAQQQHDILYGDWGNFGFNGTRSYAGQGVSWGGPWAVDQQTGITYFGTANVGSDWNATYRPGPNLWSNSIMAIDETTGKFVWGFQSTAHDLWDVDCSWNVMLANVTIGGQTQKAIIKGCKNGYLYELNAATGKMLWFFDAPSIKRTLNNHLLDPMNKAQMTKPWFNYPSTKPDWANPNSGYESDIGFDPVTNLVFADAWNNPGWFVITNVGPKTQYNSLGLNLGAVPPFQQKNNSTLYALDASTGKPVWSHFFPFNIRGTVTISGGLVFVSTPDGILNGLDEKTGQTVYTKFLGNQLIIQPSIGSDANGEITMVQTFGGPQFGGATSSIVALSLAAPAAAATQTLDCPRHLDCVFPIRVVLLPNLTSFFEREFVIQKDARLIRGTDLQVYLFDSSSKAVDRFSRHGLSNPHPPAIGCDGHRHDVASTSPNFRNQVPDHPPVLARHDEPFPDPRLEPREDDSWVRVRKRGLLNGNNLVQIVRFEGSELEITQSCSIS
;
A
#
# COMPACT_ATOMS: atom_id res chain seq x y z
N MET A 1 72.20 -27.49 -54.54
CA MET A 1 72.01 -26.40 -53.53
C MET A 1 71.53 -25.15 -54.27
N PRO A 2 70.81 -24.22 -53.62
CA PRO A 2 69.93 -24.35 -52.46
C PRO A 2 68.47 -24.48 -53.02
N THR A 3 67.33 -23.88 -52.58
CA THR A 3 66.99 -23.01 -51.45
C THR A 3 65.54 -23.25 -50.99
N LYS A 4 65.23 -22.81 -49.76
CA LYS A 4 63.90 -22.67 -49.14
C LYS A 4 63.02 -21.67 -49.91
N VAL A 5 61.71 -21.94 -50.07
CA VAL A 5 60.62 -21.37 -49.24
C VAL A 5 59.46 -22.37 -49.21
N GLY A 6 59.08 -22.80 -48.01
CA GLY A 6 57.87 -23.58 -47.73
C GLY A 6 57.44 -23.33 -46.28
N LYS A 7 56.17 -23.60 -45.95
CA LYS A 7 55.52 -23.29 -44.66
C LYS A 7 55.22 -21.80 -44.36
N PHE A 8 54.57 -21.07 -45.29
CA PHE A 8 53.90 -19.80 -44.93
C PHE A 8 52.50 -19.58 -45.54
N PHE A 9 52.16 -20.19 -46.68
CA PHE A 9 50.84 -20.01 -47.31
C PHE A 9 49.75 -21.00 -46.86
N GLY A 10 50.11 -22.18 -46.33
CA GLY A 10 49.11 -23.16 -45.87
C GLY A 10 48.38 -22.78 -44.59
N THR A 11 49.06 -22.07 -43.67
CA THR A 11 48.53 -21.75 -42.34
C THR A 11 47.50 -20.62 -42.36
N LEU A 12 47.67 -19.65 -43.27
CA LEU A 12 46.82 -18.47 -43.33
C LEU A 12 45.40 -18.81 -43.84
N LEU A 13 45.29 -19.74 -44.80
CA LEU A 13 44.02 -20.11 -45.42
C LEU A 13 43.10 -20.93 -44.48
N LEU A 14 43.68 -21.80 -43.63
CA LEU A 14 42.91 -22.48 -42.59
C LEU A 14 42.43 -21.53 -41.48
N LEU A 15 43.25 -20.53 -41.12
CA LEU A 15 42.84 -19.52 -40.13
C LEU A 15 41.68 -18.65 -40.65
N THR A 16 41.65 -18.30 -41.93
CA THR A 16 40.49 -17.60 -42.52
C THR A 16 39.23 -18.47 -42.60
N LEU A 17 39.35 -19.80 -42.73
CA LEU A 17 38.18 -20.71 -42.76
C LEU A 17 37.64 -21.03 -41.36
N LEU A 18 38.49 -21.04 -40.33
CA LEU A 18 38.08 -21.24 -38.92
C LEU A 18 37.52 -19.97 -38.26
N LEU A 19 37.72 -18.79 -38.83
CA LEU A 19 37.16 -17.51 -38.35
C LEU A 19 35.79 -17.16 -38.96
N ILE A 20 35.25 -17.99 -39.86
CA ILE A 20 33.94 -17.77 -40.50
C ILE A 20 32.87 -18.75 -39.98
N SER A 21 33.27 -19.86 -39.34
CA SER A 21 32.35 -20.89 -38.81
C SER A 21 31.77 -20.59 -37.42
N SER A 22 32.06 -19.43 -36.82
CA SER A 22 31.60 -19.04 -35.47
C SER A 22 30.47 -18.00 -35.45
N PHE A 23 29.99 -17.54 -36.62
CA PHE A 23 28.70 -16.85 -36.74
C PHE A 23 27.59 -17.84 -37.08
N LEU A 24 27.37 -18.80 -36.18
CA LEU A 24 26.03 -19.34 -36.00
C LEU A 24 25.16 -18.22 -35.44
N THR A 25 24.62 -17.38 -36.35
CA THR A 25 23.36 -16.69 -36.06
C THR A 25 22.34 -17.78 -35.82
N VAL A 26 22.14 -18.13 -34.55
CA VAL A 26 20.93 -18.80 -34.11
C VAL A 26 19.81 -17.87 -34.53
N LYS A 27 19.17 -18.19 -35.67
CA LYS A 27 17.81 -17.73 -35.91
C LYS A 27 17.00 -18.37 -34.81
N VAL A 28 16.90 -17.66 -33.70
CA VAL A 28 15.75 -17.74 -32.82
C VAL A 28 14.59 -17.33 -33.70
N THR A 29 14.02 -18.31 -34.40
CA THR A 29 12.63 -18.25 -34.82
C THR A 29 11.87 -18.10 -33.53
N ALA A 30 11.59 -16.85 -33.17
CA ALA A 30 10.60 -16.55 -32.17
C ALA A 30 9.32 -17.23 -32.66
N ALA A 31 8.97 -18.36 -32.02
CA ALA A 31 7.58 -18.67 -31.85
C ALA A 31 6.92 -17.41 -31.29
N ALA A 32 5.69 -17.12 -31.69
CA ALA A 32 4.96 -15.93 -31.26
C ALA A 32 4.48 -16.08 -29.80
N ASN A 33 5.42 -16.37 -28.89
CA ASN A 33 5.27 -16.23 -27.46
C ASN A 33 5.08 -14.73 -27.21
N SER A 34 3.86 -14.35 -26.84
CA SER A 34 3.61 -13.02 -26.29
C SER A 34 4.40 -12.88 -25.00
N ASN A 35 5.51 -12.14 -25.05
CA ASN A 35 6.24 -11.71 -23.86
C ASN A 35 5.32 -10.77 -23.07
N TYR A 36 4.63 -11.31 -22.06
CA TYR A 36 3.83 -10.53 -21.14
C TYR A 36 4.76 -9.73 -20.23
N GLN A 37 4.42 -8.47 -19.98
CA GLN A 37 5.28 -7.51 -19.28
C GLN A 37 4.46 -6.70 -18.28
N TRP A 38 5.16 -6.12 -17.30
CA TRP A 38 4.59 -5.28 -16.25
C TRP A 38 5.42 -3.99 -16.15
N ASN A 39 4.91 -2.89 -16.71
CA ASN A 39 5.73 -1.75 -17.15
C ASN A 39 5.78 -0.54 -16.19
N GLY A 40 5.06 -0.63 -15.07
CA GLY A 40 5.05 0.36 -13.98
C GLY A 40 4.21 -0.21 -12.84
N ASP A 41 4.17 0.47 -11.69
CA ASP A 41 3.67 -0.12 -10.44
C ASP A 41 2.24 -0.72 -10.54
N SER A 42 1.31 -0.12 -11.31
CA SER A 42 -0.03 -0.70 -11.58
C SER A 42 -0.24 -1.24 -13.02
N ASN A 43 0.84 -1.62 -13.70
CA ASN A 43 0.90 -1.86 -15.15
C ASN A 43 0.49 -0.61 -15.98
N PHE A 44 1.38 0.39 -15.91
CA PHE A 44 1.37 1.67 -16.64
C PHE A 44 1.21 1.49 -18.18
N PRO A 45 0.52 2.40 -18.92
CA PRO A 45 0.07 3.76 -18.57
C PRO A 45 -1.36 3.90 -18.06
N TYR A 46 -2.17 2.84 -18.15
CA TYR A 46 -3.59 2.89 -17.79
C TYR A 46 -3.88 2.47 -16.34
N ASN A 47 -2.90 1.87 -15.67
CA ASN A 47 -2.92 1.49 -14.25
C ASN A 47 -4.04 0.49 -13.87
N TYR A 48 -4.28 -0.50 -14.74
CA TYR A 48 -5.37 -1.48 -14.60
C TYR A 48 -5.11 -2.56 -13.54
N ASN A 49 -3.86 -2.72 -13.08
CA ASN A 49 -3.47 -3.86 -12.24
C ASN A 49 -3.81 -5.22 -12.90
N TYR A 50 -3.76 -5.27 -14.23
CA TYR A 50 -4.22 -6.37 -15.06
C TYR A 50 -3.09 -6.95 -15.92
N SER A 51 -3.05 -8.27 -16.05
CA SER A 51 -2.17 -8.98 -16.98
C SER A 51 -2.99 -9.92 -17.88
N PRO A 52 -2.98 -9.76 -19.23
CA PRO A 52 -3.79 -10.55 -20.16
C PRO A 52 -3.24 -11.97 -20.42
N GLN A 53 -2.35 -12.49 -19.57
CA GLN A 53 -1.93 -13.89 -19.64
C GLN A 53 -3.05 -14.81 -19.14
N ASN A 54 -3.08 -16.05 -19.64
CA ASN A 54 -4.05 -17.07 -19.25
C ASN A 54 -3.41 -18.45 -19.04
N ALA A 55 -2.11 -18.51 -18.77
CA ALA A 55 -1.42 -19.74 -18.38
C ALA A 55 -1.69 -20.05 -16.90
N ILE A 56 -1.47 -19.08 -16.01
CA ILE A 56 -1.98 -19.10 -14.62
C ILE A 56 -3.44 -18.66 -14.68
N ASN A 57 -4.37 -19.56 -14.36
CA ASN A 57 -5.82 -19.37 -14.47
C ASN A 57 -6.57 -20.23 -13.45
N THR A 58 -7.90 -20.13 -13.40
CA THR A 58 -8.76 -20.88 -12.47
C THR A 58 -8.64 -22.42 -12.53
N GLN A 59 -8.12 -23.00 -13.62
CA GLN A 59 -7.85 -24.45 -13.72
C GLN A 59 -6.41 -24.81 -13.30
N THR A 60 -5.43 -23.93 -13.54
CA THR A 60 -4.00 -24.24 -13.37
C THR A 60 -3.41 -23.74 -12.05
N VAL A 61 -4.01 -22.75 -11.39
CA VAL A 61 -3.43 -22.03 -10.25
C VAL A 61 -3.06 -22.93 -9.07
N GLN A 62 -3.72 -24.09 -8.89
CA GLN A 62 -3.32 -25.08 -7.86
C GLN A 62 -1.86 -25.56 -8.02
N ASN A 63 -1.34 -25.53 -9.24
CA ASN A 63 0.05 -25.91 -9.56
C ASN A 63 1.04 -24.74 -9.43
N LEU A 64 0.60 -23.55 -8.99
CA LEU A 64 1.46 -22.38 -8.78
C LEU A 64 2.34 -22.60 -7.53
N GLN A 65 3.66 -22.70 -7.75
CA GLN A 65 4.66 -23.02 -6.73
C GLN A 65 5.79 -22.00 -6.73
N VAL A 66 6.51 -21.91 -5.60
CA VAL A 66 7.67 -21.03 -5.47
C VAL A 66 8.82 -21.57 -6.34
N LYS A 67 9.23 -20.78 -7.34
CA LYS A 67 10.31 -21.07 -8.29
C LYS A 67 11.68 -20.75 -7.66
N TRP A 68 11.79 -19.59 -7.02
CA TRP A 68 12.98 -19.16 -6.25
C TRP A 68 12.63 -18.03 -5.26
N ILE A 69 13.55 -17.77 -4.33
CA ILE A 69 13.50 -16.62 -3.40
C ILE A 69 14.83 -15.87 -3.49
N PHE A 70 14.77 -14.56 -3.69
CA PHE A 70 15.90 -13.63 -3.60
C PHE A 70 15.84 -12.89 -2.25
N PRO A 71 16.80 -13.13 -1.32
CA PRO A 71 16.86 -12.39 -0.07
C PRO A 71 17.39 -10.97 -0.30
N VAL A 72 16.61 -9.95 0.08
CA VAL A 72 17.06 -8.55 -0.07
C VAL A 72 18.12 -8.26 1.00
N PRO A 73 19.33 -7.80 0.63
CA PRO A 73 20.35 -7.47 1.62
C PRO A 73 19.89 -6.39 2.61
N PRO A 74 20.31 -6.44 3.88
CA PRO A 74 19.94 -5.44 4.86
C PRO A 74 20.52 -4.06 4.50
N SER A 75 19.82 -3.00 4.91
CA SER A 75 20.21 -1.62 4.66
C SER A 75 21.59 -1.29 5.24
N PRO A 76 22.49 -0.61 4.49
CA PRO A 76 23.74 -0.11 5.03
C PRO A 76 23.53 0.84 6.23
N SER A 77 24.40 0.77 7.25
CA SER A 77 24.25 1.50 8.52
C SER A 77 24.35 3.04 8.43
N LYS A 78 24.59 3.61 7.25
CA LYS A 78 24.46 5.06 6.97
C LYS A 78 23.01 5.53 6.84
N TYR A 79 22.09 4.60 6.56
CA TYR A 79 20.65 4.86 6.45
C TYR A 79 19.99 4.77 7.82
N LEU A 80 18.98 5.59 8.05
CA LEU A 80 18.23 5.59 9.29
C LEU A 80 17.29 4.38 9.41
N ALA A 81 17.37 3.72 10.57
CA ALA A 81 16.21 3.06 11.14
C ALA A 81 15.26 4.12 11.71
N THR A 82 14.51 4.78 10.81
CA THR A 82 13.28 5.48 11.19
C THR A 82 12.35 4.52 11.93
N GLY A 83 11.67 5.02 12.97
CA GLY A 83 10.87 4.20 13.88
C GLY A 83 9.75 3.42 13.15
N GLY A 84 9.29 2.33 13.76
CA GLY A 84 8.36 1.37 13.16
C GLY A 84 7.18 2.02 12.43
N GLY A 85 7.10 1.74 11.12
CA GLY A 85 6.26 2.41 10.13
C GLY A 85 6.84 2.18 8.74
N PHE A 86 6.17 2.62 7.66
CA PHE A 86 6.57 2.23 6.29
C PHE A 86 7.96 2.73 5.85
N GLY A 87 8.58 3.68 6.58
CA GLY A 87 10.01 3.99 6.50
C GLY A 87 10.90 2.94 7.18
N ALA A 88 10.61 1.63 7.03
CA ALA A 88 11.47 0.57 7.53
C ALA A 88 12.63 0.34 6.56
N PRO A 89 13.90 0.47 6.98
CA PRO A 89 15.01 0.58 6.03
C PRO A 89 15.31 -0.72 5.27
N ASN A 90 14.88 -1.88 5.78
CA ASN A 90 15.03 -3.19 5.14
C ASN A 90 13.86 -3.57 4.20
N ALA A 91 12.93 -2.63 3.93
CA ALA A 91 11.73 -2.91 3.16
C ALA A 91 11.93 -2.80 1.63
N VAL A 92 10.99 -3.40 0.89
CA VAL A 92 10.74 -3.20 -0.54
C VAL A 92 9.23 -3.06 -0.72
N ILE A 93 8.76 -1.84 -1.00
CA ILE A 93 7.32 -1.48 -1.00
C ILE A 93 6.87 -0.82 -2.32
N VAL A 94 7.55 -1.21 -3.39
CA VAL A 94 7.36 -0.85 -4.81
C VAL A 94 7.06 -2.14 -5.57
N THR A 95 6.17 -2.13 -6.58
CA THR A 95 5.82 -3.35 -7.31
C THR A 95 6.96 -3.75 -8.25
N PRO A 96 7.45 -5.01 -8.23
CA PRO A 96 8.54 -5.41 -9.11
C PRO A 96 8.13 -5.37 -10.58
N LEU A 97 8.88 -4.67 -11.43
CA LEU A 97 8.61 -4.64 -12.88
C LEU A 97 9.12 -5.93 -13.54
N ILE A 98 8.46 -6.38 -14.61
CA ILE A 98 8.87 -7.55 -15.39
C ILE A 98 8.92 -7.14 -16.87
N ILE A 99 10.12 -6.91 -17.41
CA ILE A 99 10.34 -6.42 -18.78
C ILE A 99 11.23 -7.43 -19.51
N ASN A 100 10.73 -8.02 -20.60
CA ASN A 100 11.50 -8.94 -21.47
C ASN A 100 12.30 -10.04 -20.72
N GLY A 101 11.70 -10.64 -19.68
CA GLY A 101 12.34 -11.68 -18.87
C GLY A 101 13.24 -11.18 -17.72
N LEU A 102 13.39 -9.86 -17.58
CA LEU A 102 14.18 -9.21 -16.54
C LEU A 102 13.27 -8.57 -15.49
N GLY A 103 13.63 -8.75 -14.22
CA GLY A 103 12.87 -8.28 -13.06
C GLY A 103 13.55 -7.12 -12.36
N TYR A 104 12.83 -6.04 -12.07
CA TYR A 104 13.39 -4.85 -11.43
C TYR A 104 12.68 -4.52 -10.12
N PHE A 105 13.43 -4.11 -9.10
CA PHE A 105 12.86 -3.59 -7.86
C PHE A 105 13.79 -2.56 -7.20
N LEU A 106 13.18 -1.70 -6.37
CA LEU A 106 13.81 -0.61 -5.64
C LEU A 106 13.69 -0.84 -4.13
N THR A 107 14.80 -0.79 -3.40
CA THR A 107 14.77 -0.87 -1.93
C THR A 107 14.51 0.49 -1.28
N ASN A 108 13.97 0.51 -0.06
CA ASN A 108 13.81 1.75 0.73
C ASN A 108 15.14 2.47 1.02
N TYR A 109 16.29 1.80 0.88
CA TYR A 109 17.63 2.44 0.93
C TYR A 109 18.15 2.91 -0.45
N PHE A 110 17.26 3.02 -1.45
CA PHE A 110 17.54 3.47 -2.82
C PHE A 110 18.65 2.68 -3.53
N ARG A 111 18.58 1.35 -3.44
CA ARG A 111 19.29 0.45 -4.35
C ARG A 111 18.34 -0.16 -5.35
N VAL A 112 18.67 -0.02 -6.62
CA VAL A 112 17.99 -0.66 -7.75
C VAL A 112 18.65 -2.01 -8.02
N TYR A 113 17.84 -3.02 -8.32
CA TYR A 113 18.29 -4.35 -8.74
C TYR A 113 17.67 -4.72 -10.08
N ALA A 114 18.42 -5.46 -10.90
CA ALA A 114 17.91 -6.23 -12.03
C ALA A 114 18.21 -7.72 -11.83
N LEU A 115 17.18 -8.56 -11.93
CA LEU A 115 17.24 -10.01 -11.80
C LEU A 115 16.90 -10.70 -13.13
N ASP A 116 17.53 -11.84 -13.39
CA ASP A 116 17.06 -12.83 -14.35
C ASP A 116 15.85 -13.57 -13.75
N ILE A 117 14.63 -13.35 -14.27
CA ILE A 117 13.40 -13.93 -13.68
C ILE A 117 13.35 -15.46 -13.81
N ALA A 118 14.07 -16.06 -14.76
CA ALA A 118 14.15 -17.50 -14.87
C ALA A 118 14.96 -18.13 -13.74
N LYS A 119 15.91 -17.39 -13.14
CA LYS A 119 16.93 -17.93 -12.22
C LYS A 119 16.95 -17.30 -10.82
N GLY A 120 16.37 -16.10 -10.65
CA GLY A 120 16.48 -15.32 -9.41
C GLY A 120 17.86 -14.71 -9.17
N THR A 121 18.72 -14.67 -10.19
CA THR A 121 20.11 -14.19 -10.08
C THR A 121 20.23 -12.73 -10.51
N THR A 122 20.94 -11.92 -9.72
CA THR A 122 21.28 -10.54 -10.06
C THR A 122 22.09 -10.46 -11.36
N ILE A 123 21.64 -9.63 -12.30
CA ILE A 123 22.39 -9.23 -13.49
C ILE A 123 23.23 -7.99 -13.17
N TRP A 124 22.59 -6.97 -12.61
CA TRP A 124 23.23 -5.77 -12.08
C TRP A 124 22.47 -5.23 -10.85
N SER A 125 23.14 -4.43 -10.03
CA SER A 125 22.49 -3.60 -9.02
C SER A 125 23.25 -2.29 -8.86
N ARG A 126 22.57 -1.21 -8.45
CA ARG A 126 23.17 0.12 -8.30
C ARG A 126 22.56 0.88 -7.12
N ASP A 127 23.43 1.39 -6.25
CA ASP A 127 23.07 2.43 -5.28
C ASP A 127 22.88 3.76 -6.00
N LEU A 128 21.77 4.47 -5.75
CA LEU A 128 21.57 5.80 -6.31
C LEU A 128 22.40 6.84 -5.53
N PRO A 129 23.06 7.80 -6.22
CA PRO A 129 23.95 8.79 -5.60
C PRO A 129 23.16 9.97 -4.96
N ILE A 130 22.20 9.62 -4.11
CA ILE A 130 21.33 10.55 -3.37
C ILE A 130 22.15 11.42 -2.41
N LEU A 131 21.75 12.69 -2.31
CA LEU A 131 22.39 13.70 -1.48
C LEU A 131 22.34 13.31 0.00
N ASN A 132 23.46 13.44 0.69
CA ASN A 132 23.54 13.28 2.14
C ASN A 132 23.00 14.55 2.82
N VAL A 133 21.67 14.70 2.84
CA VAL A 133 20.99 15.86 3.41
C VAL A 133 21.26 15.90 4.92
N ASN A 134 22.06 16.86 5.38
CA ASN A 134 22.32 17.04 6.81
C ASN A 134 21.03 17.47 7.52
N SER A 135 20.45 16.55 8.28
CA SER A 135 19.18 16.74 8.96
C SER A 135 19.13 18.03 9.77
N SER A 136 20.19 18.39 10.52
CA SER A 136 20.16 19.56 11.39
C SER A 136 20.07 20.90 10.63
N GLU A 137 20.52 20.95 9.38
CA GLU A 137 20.45 22.14 8.52
C GLU A 137 19.12 22.25 7.77
N PHE A 138 18.53 21.11 7.41
CA PHE A 138 17.27 21.06 6.67
C PHE A 138 16.04 21.25 7.57
N PHE A 139 16.07 20.67 8.76
CA PHE A 139 14.86 20.48 9.55
C PHE A 139 14.49 21.64 10.48
N GLY A 140 15.46 22.45 10.93
CA GLY A 140 15.29 23.74 11.65
C GLY A 140 14.55 23.76 13.00
N ASN A 141 13.66 22.79 13.25
CA ASN A 141 12.82 22.57 14.43
C ASN A 141 12.26 21.13 14.48
N PHE A 142 12.26 20.37 13.37
CA PHE A 142 12.03 18.93 13.40
C PHE A 142 13.13 18.28 14.25
N ILE A 143 12.78 17.73 15.42
CA ILE A 143 13.75 17.15 16.36
C ILE A 143 14.10 15.72 15.92
N LEU A 144 14.82 15.62 14.80
CA LEU A 144 15.64 14.44 14.53
C LEU A 144 16.93 14.54 15.36
N SER A 145 17.32 13.43 15.98
CA SER A 145 18.49 13.34 16.86
C SER A 145 19.76 13.84 16.16
N PRO A 146 20.71 14.51 16.85
CA PRO A 146 22.01 14.94 16.29
C PRO A 146 22.99 13.78 16.02
N LYS A 147 22.45 12.60 15.69
CA LYS A 147 23.11 11.40 15.14
C LYS A 147 22.36 10.85 13.91
N ALA A 148 21.52 11.67 13.28
CA ALA A 148 20.69 11.23 12.16
C ALA A 148 21.54 11.01 10.90
N GLY A 149 21.40 9.81 10.31
CA GLY A 149 21.96 9.47 9.00
C GLY A 149 21.01 9.87 7.87
N ILE A 150 21.23 9.28 6.69
CA ILE A 150 20.39 9.53 5.50
C ILE A 150 18.99 8.91 5.75
N PRO A 151 17.89 9.65 5.51
CA PRO A 151 16.55 9.06 5.53
C PRO A 151 16.40 7.91 4.52
N VAL A 152 15.45 7.02 4.77
CA VAL A 152 15.05 5.97 3.82
C VAL A 152 13.74 6.35 3.14
N GLY A 153 13.62 5.97 1.87
CA GLY A 153 12.47 6.28 1.04
C GLY A 153 11.19 5.73 1.64
N HIS A 154 10.16 6.58 1.63
CA HIS A 154 8.80 6.24 2.05
C HIS A 154 7.92 6.11 0.80
N PHE A 155 7.99 4.96 0.13
CA PHE A 155 7.23 4.68 -1.10
C PHE A 155 5.84 4.12 -0.79
N HIS A 156 4.89 4.30 -1.70
CA HIS A 156 3.50 3.85 -1.59
C HIS A 156 3.03 3.25 -2.93
N ASN A 157 3.59 2.08 -3.27
CA ASN A 157 3.40 1.37 -4.54
C ASN A 157 3.67 2.23 -5.79
N ASP A 158 4.78 2.95 -5.77
CA ASP A 158 5.10 3.98 -6.75
C ASP A 158 6.61 4.25 -6.83
N ASN A 159 7.00 5.27 -7.60
CA ASN A 159 8.36 5.73 -7.83
C ASN A 159 9.26 4.83 -8.72
N MET A 160 8.74 3.87 -9.50
CA MET A 160 9.52 3.21 -10.56
C MET A 160 8.72 2.89 -11.84
N LEU A 161 8.98 3.63 -12.92
CA LEU A 161 8.38 3.39 -14.26
C LEU A 161 9.41 2.97 -15.31
N TYR A 162 8.97 2.21 -16.32
CA TYR A 162 9.79 1.83 -17.48
C TYR A 162 9.36 2.56 -18.75
N THR A 163 10.35 2.99 -19.55
CA THR A 163 10.17 3.49 -20.93
C THR A 163 11.13 2.80 -21.88
N GLU A 164 10.72 2.49 -23.11
CA GLU A 164 11.52 1.86 -24.15
C GLU A 164 12.12 2.86 -25.16
N LYS A 165 11.43 3.99 -25.40
CA LYS A 165 11.69 4.88 -26.54
C LYS A 165 12.35 6.21 -26.16
N ILE A 166 12.22 6.66 -24.90
CA ILE A 166 12.85 7.90 -24.44
C ILE A 166 14.37 7.82 -24.63
N LEU A 167 14.95 8.84 -25.28
CA LEU A 167 16.37 8.91 -25.63
C LEU A 167 16.87 7.72 -26.48
N GLY A 168 15.95 6.97 -27.10
CA GLY A 168 16.23 5.78 -27.91
C GLY A 168 16.76 4.59 -27.10
N GLN A 169 16.44 4.48 -25.81
CA GLN A 169 16.96 3.42 -24.94
C GLN A 169 15.90 2.89 -23.95
N PRO A 170 16.01 1.63 -23.50
CA PRO A 170 15.24 1.10 -22.38
C PRO A 170 15.72 1.74 -21.07
N LEU A 171 14.85 2.51 -20.42
CA LEU A 171 15.14 3.29 -19.21
C LEU A 171 14.16 2.97 -18.09
N LEU A 172 14.70 2.78 -16.89
CA LEU A 172 13.98 2.83 -15.61
C LEU A 172 14.06 4.27 -15.09
N TRP A 173 12.93 4.82 -14.67
CA TRP A 173 12.81 6.17 -14.11
C TRP A 173 12.45 6.09 -12.64
N ILE A 174 13.24 6.76 -11.81
CA ILE A 174 13.11 6.76 -10.35
C ILE A 174 13.32 8.18 -9.82
N THR A 175 12.41 8.65 -8.99
CA THR A 175 12.56 9.86 -8.18
C THR A 175 13.08 9.55 -6.79
N ALA A 176 13.71 10.55 -6.17
CA ALA A 176 14.28 10.43 -4.83
C ALA A 176 13.80 11.55 -3.90
N GLN A 177 13.86 11.26 -2.60
CA GLN A 177 13.44 12.12 -1.49
C GLN A 177 14.17 13.48 -1.43
N ASP A 178 15.32 13.58 -2.12
CA ASP A 178 16.13 14.79 -2.29
C ASP A 178 15.78 15.56 -3.58
N TYR A 179 14.62 15.29 -4.19
CA TYR A 179 14.13 15.93 -5.42
C TYR A 179 15.02 15.72 -6.66
N GLN A 180 15.72 14.59 -6.71
CA GLN A 180 16.41 14.12 -7.91
C GLN A 180 15.57 13.15 -8.72
N VAL A 181 15.72 13.22 -10.05
CA VAL A 181 15.19 12.27 -11.03
C VAL A 181 16.35 11.53 -11.67
N PHE A 182 16.28 10.21 -11.69
CA PHE A 182 17.24 9.31 -12.32
C PHE A 182 16.59 8.60 -13.51
N ALA A 183 17.29 8.56 -14.65
CA ALA A 183 17.01 7.64 -15.76
C ALA A 183 18.16 6.64 -15.86
N ILE A 184 17.85 5.35 -15.81
CA ILE A 184 18.82 4.27 -15.67
C ILE A 184 18.63 3.29 -16.82
N ASN A 185 19.68 2.98 -17.58
CA ASN A 185 19.62 1.98 -18.65
C ASN A 185 19.23 0.62 -18.05
N ALA A 186 18.08 0.07 -18.45
CA ALA A 186 17.53 -1.13 -17.83
C ALA A 186 18.44 -2.36 -18.03
N LEU A 187 19.25 -2.39 -19.09
CA LEU A 187 20.11 -3.54 -19.44
C LEU A 187 21.48 -3.50 -18.77
N THR A 188 22.07 -2.31 -18.56
CA THR A 188 23.42 -2.16 -17.95
C THR A 188 23.40 -1.61 -16.52
N GLY A 189 22.28 -1.03 -16.09
CA GLY A 189 22.15 -0.29 -14.83
C GLY A 189 22.82 1.08 -14.85
N ASP A 190 23.32 1.57 -15.98
CA ASP A 190 24.01 2.87 -16.03
C ASP A 190 23.07 4.06 -15.91
N ILE A 191 23.49 5.09 -15.16
CA ILE A 191 22.75 6.35 -15.07
C ILE A 191 22.93 7.09 -16.38
N VAL A 192 21.86 7.13 -17.17
CA VAL A 192 21.77 7.73 -18.51
C VAL A 192 21.49 9.23 -18.42
N GLN A 193 20.74 9.62 -17.39
CA GLN A 193 20.38 11.00 -17.06
C GLN A 193 20.14 11.12 -15.55
N GLN A 194 20.58 12.23 -14.96
CA GLN A 194 20.31 12.62 -13.57
C GLN A 194 20.09 14.12 -13.55
N PHE A 195 19.06 14.59 -12.86
CA PHE A 195 18.82 16.02 -12.68
C PHE A 195 18.09 16.33 -11.37
N GLN A 196 18.39 17.49 -10.82
CA GLN A 196 17.67 18.11 -9.71
C GLN A 196 16.49 18.88 -10.33
N TRP A 197 15.25 18.43 -10.13
CA TRP A 197 14.09 19.10 -10.74
C TRP A 197 13.58 20.26 -9.87
N LEU A 198 13.66 20.10 -8.55
CA LEU A 198 13.43 21.16 -7.57
C LEU A 198 14.68 21.34 -6.70
N ASP A 199 15.23 22.56 -6.68
CA ASP A 199 16.41 22.90 -5.90
C ASP A 199 16.13 22.87 -4.38
N LEU A 200 17.01 22.20 -3.63
CA LEU A 200 16.99 22.14 -2.16
C LEU A 200 17.04 23.53 -1.50
N GLY A 201 17.68 24.52 -2.14
CA GLY A 201 17.66 25.91 -1.69
C GLY A 201 16.28 26.57 -1.78
N SER A 202 15.44 26.13 -2.72
CA SER A 202 14.09 26.64 -2.99
C SER A 202 13.01 26.07 -2.07
N LEU A 203 13.33 25.04 -1.29
CA LEU A 203 12.42 24.44 -0.30
C LEU A 203 12.21 25.31 0.95
N LYS A 204 12.90 26.46 1.06
CA LYS A 204 12.78 27.38 2.18
C LYS A 204 11.54 28.29 2.06
N PRO A 205 10.86 28.60 3.18
CA PRO A 205 9.72 29.53 3.20
C PRO A 205 10.05 30.89 2.57
N GLY A 206 9.23 31.31 1.58
CA GLY A 206 9.41 32.57 0.85
C GLY A 206 10.36 32.52 -0.34
N SER A 207 11.05 31.39 -0.59
CA SER A 207 11.94 31.24 -1.76
C SER A 207 11.20 31.06 -3.09
N ILE A 208 9.96 30.59 -3.05
CA ILE A 208 9.06 30.47 -4.21
C ILE A 208 7.93 31.52 -4.05
N PRO A 209 7.61 32.34 -5.06
CA PRO A 209 6.60 33.40 -4.94
C PRO A 209 5.24 32.92 -4.41
N GLY A 210 4.76 33.59 -3.37
CA GLY A 210 3.51 33.25 -2.69
C GLY A 210 3.53 31.94 -1.90
N ASN A 211 4.66 31.20 -1.82
CA ASN A 211 4.83 30.03 -0.95
C ASN A 211 5.61 30.40 0.32
N TYR A 212 5.04 30.11 1.48
CA TYR A 212 5.64 30.40 2.79
C TYR A 212 5.72 29.18 3.72
N GLY A 213 5.44 27.99 3.20
CA GLY A 213 5.68 26.72 3.89
C GLY A 213 6.86 25.92 3.37
N VAL A 214 7.04 24.71 3.92
CA VAL A 214 8.09 23.74 3.54
C VAL A 214 7.46 22.50 2.92
N PHE A 215 8.14 21.92 1.93
CA PHE A 215 7.75 20.65 1.28
C PHE A 215 8.25 19.44 2.09
N ASP A 216 7.80 18.23 1.76
CA ASP A 216 8.23 17.01 2.46
C ASP A 216 9.58 16.48 1.92
N PRO A 217 10.59 16.23 2.77
CA PRO A 217 11.84 15.58 2.37
C PRO A 217 11.87 14.05 2.65
N PHE A 218 10.75 13.42 3.03
CA PHE A 218 10.67 11.97 3.31
C PHE A 218 10.08 11.14 2.17
N SER A 219 9.04 11.65 1.50
CA SER A 219 8.29 10.95 0.46
C SER A 219 8.76 11.40 -0.93
N PRO A 220 9.35 10.52 -1.76
CA PRO A 220 9.86 10.90 -3.08
C PRO A 220 8.72 11.30 -4.05
N PRO A 221 8.93 12.33 -4.88
CA PRO A 221 7.87 12.97 -5.65
C PRO A 221 7.33 12.10 -6.78
N ASN A 222 6.00 12.06 -6.94
CA ASN A 222 5.35 11.30 -8.00
C ASN A 222 5.33 11.99 -9.37
N PHE A 223 5.26 11.17 -10.41
CA PHE A 223 5.44 11.57 -11.81
C PHE A 223 4.70 10.66 -12.80
N ALA A 224 4.56 11.13 -14.04
CA ALA A 224 3.97 10.41 -15.17
C ALA A 224 4.73 10.70 -16.48
N PHE A 225 4.63 9.80 -17.47
CA PHE A 225 5.27 9.96 -18.78
C PHE A 225 4.33 9.80 -19.98
N ASP A 226 4.33 10.79 -20.87
CA ASP A 226 4.02 10.55 -22.27
C ASP A 226 5.32 10.18 -23.01
N GLU A 227 5.48 8.90 -23.31
CA GLU A 227 6.60 8.39 -24.11
C GLU A 227 6.54 8.82 -25.58
N THR A 228 5.34 8.99 -26.12
CA THR A 228 5.08 9.41 -27.51
C THR A 228 5.46 10.88 -27.73
N ARG A 229 5.23 11.76 -26.75
CA ARG A 229 5.62 13.18 -26.78
C ARG A 229 7.00 13.44 -26.15
N GLY A 230 7.52 12.53 -25.34
CA GLY A 230 8.80 12.70 -24.63
C GLY A 230 8.70 13.59 -23.38
N ILE A 231 7.52 13.64 -22.76
CA ILE A 231 7.18 14.57 -21.67
C ILE A 231 7.07 13.79 -20.35
N MET A 232 7.69 14.33 -19.31
CA MET A 232 7.44 13.99 -17.91
C MET A 232 6.58 15.08 -17.28
N VAL A 233 5.55 14.68 -16.53
CA VAL A 233 4.88 15.57 -15.57
C VAL A 233 5.27 15.10 -14.16
N ILE A 234 5.69 16.02 -13.29
CA ILE A 234 6.16 15.72 -11.94
C ILE A 234 5.57 16.71 -10.94
N GLY A 235 5.32 16.28 -9.70
CA GLY A 235 4.69 17.09 -8.66
C GLY A 235 5.42 17.05 -7.32
N THR A 236 5.21 18.07 -6.49
CA THR A 236 5.79 18.16 -5.14
C THR A 236 4.98 17.38 -4.10
N ASN A 237 5.66 16.59 -3.28
CA ASN A 237 5.08 16.04 -2.07
C ASN A 237 5.17 17.05 -0.91
N ASN A 238 4.14 17.04 -0.08
CA ASN A 238 4.04 17.81 1.16
C ASN A 238 3.75 16.83 2.31
N GLY A 239 3.90 17.30 3.55
CA GLY A 239 3.53 16.50 4.72
C GLY A 239 2.04 16.64 5.07
N ASP A 240 1.73 16.31 6.33
CA ASP A 240 0.39 16.28 6.94
C ASP A 240 0.21 17.40 8.01
N CYS A 241 1.05 18.43 7.94
CA CYS A 241 1.40 19.33 9.02
C CYS A 241 0.99 20.78 8.74
N GLN A 242 0.70 21.54 9.80
CA GLN A 242 0.68 22.98 9.64
C GLN A 242 2.01 23.52 9.06
N CYS A 243 1.97 24.69 8.44
CA CYS A 243 3.09 25.34 7.75
C CYS A 243 3.61 24.61 6.50
N GLU A 244 2.90 23.61 5.96
CA GLU A 244 3.15 23.04 4.63
C GLU A 244 3.23 24.09 3.51
N ALA A 245 3.95 23.74 2.45
CA ALA A 245 4.07 24.53 1.23
C ALA A 245 2.80 24.52 0.33
N ARG A 246 2.85 25.30 -0.75
CA ARG A 246 1.92 25.22 -1.88
C ARG A 246 2.38 24.14 -2.84
N GLY A 247 1.66 23.03 -2.93
CA GLY A 247 1.93 21.97 -3.89
C GLY A 247 1.84 22.49 -5.33
N PHE A 248 2.72 22.02 -6.21
CA PHE A 248 2.73 22.36 -7.63
C PHE A 248 3.23 21.23 -8.52
N LEU A 249 2.95 21.36 -9.83
CA LEU A 249 3.46 20.50 -10.89
C LEU A 249 4.39 21.26 -11.84
N GLU A 250 5.28 20.53 -12.51
CA GLU A 250 6.06 20.99 -13.66
C GLU A 250 6.05 19.96 -14.79
N GLY A 251 6.15 20.43 -16.04
CA GLY A 251 6.31 19.59 -17.22
C GLY A 251 7.71 19.71 -17.80
N TRP A 252 8.32 18.59 -18.15
CA TRP A 252 9.71 18.49 -18.59
C TRP A 252 9.84 17.64 -19.86
N ASN A 253 10.52 18.17 -20.89
CA ASN A 253 10.98 17.36 -22.01
C ASN A 253 12.20 16.53 -21.55
N VAL A 254 12.00 15.22 -21.44
CA VAL A 254 13.03 14.26 -21.01
C VAL A 254 13.73 13.55 -22.19
N ASN A 255 13.22 13.74 -23.41
CA ASN A 255 13.76 13.15 -24.64
C ASN A 255 14.97 13.93 -25.21
N VAL A 256 15.55 14.83 -24.41
CA VAL A 256 16.75 15.63 -24.68
C VAL A 256 17.68 15.60 -23.48
N ARG A 257 18.99 15.86 -23.67
CA ARG A 257 19.99 15.91 -22.59
C ARG A 257 20.76 17.24 -22.65
N PRO A 258 20.82 18.03 -21.55
CA PRO A 258 20.03 17.88 -20.34
C PRO A 258 18.52 18.01 -20.62
N PRO A 259 17.65 17.48 -19.75
CA PRO A 259 16.20 17.62 -19.90
C PRO A 259 15.81 19.09 -19.69
N VAL A 260 14.71 19.51 -20.33
CA VAL A 260 14.32 20.92 -20.41
C VAL A 260 12.90 21.10 -19.87
N ARG A 261 12.74 21.96 -18.85
CA ARG A 261 11.40 22.33 -18.36
C ARG A 261 10.62 23.08 -19.44
N LEU A 262 9.40 22.61 -19.71
CA LEU A 262 8.46 23.17 -20.67
C LEU A 262 7.58 24.25 -20.01
N TRP A 263 7.08 23.96 -18.80
CA TRP A 263 6.19 24.83 -18.04
C TRP A 263 6.29 24.54 -16.53
N GLY A 264 5.75 25.44 -15.73
CA GLY A 264 5.69 25.34 -14.27
C GLY A 264 6.44 26.48 -13.55
N PRO A 265 6.15 26.69 -12.26
CA PRO A 265 5.28 25.88 -11.40
C PRO A 265 3.78 26.14 -11.62
N THR A 266 2.99 25.08 -11.80
CA THR A 266 1.52 25.13 -11.78
C THR A 266 1.03 24.76 -10.39
N PHE A 267 0.69 25.75 -9.58
CA PHE A 267 0.23 25.55 -8.19
C PHE A 267 -1.19 24.97 -8.09
N LEU A 268 -1.45 24.21 -7.03
CA LEU A 268 -2.75 23.60 -6.73
C LEU A 268 -3.62 24.41 -5.75
N ILE A 269 -3.03 25.37 -5.02
CA ILE A 269 -3.72 26.21 -4.02
C ILE A 269 -3.39 27.70 -4.20
N PRO A 270 -4.23 28.64 -3.73
CA PRO A 270 -3.97 30.09 -3.77
C PRO A 270 -2.64 30.50 -3.09
N PRO A 271 -2.10 31.70 -3.40
CA PRO A 271 -0.94 32.27 -2.70
C PRO A 271 -1.15 32.34 -1.18
N GLN A 272 -0.18 31.86 -0.41
CA GLN A 272 -0.22 31.75 1.06
C GLN A 272 -0.06 33.10 1.80
N ASP A 273 -0.06 34.22 1.09
CA ASP A 273 -0.21 35.60 1.58
C ASP A 273 -1.59 36.20 1.27
N GLY A 274 -2.48 35.48 0.58
CA GLY A 274 -3.80 35.96 0.20
C GLY A 274 -3.78 37.03 -0.89
N SER A 275 -2.67 37.17 -1.63
CA SER A 275 -2.51 38.19 -2.69
C SER A 275 -3.46 38.02 -3.88
N ASP A 276 -4.00 36.83 -4.12
CA ASP A 276 -5.08 36.58 -5.07
C ASP A 276 -6.25 35.82 -4.39
N PRO A 277 -7.23 36.52 -3.80
CA PRO A 277 -8.43 35.91 -3.23
C PRO A 277 -9.42 35.40 -4.30
N SER A 278 -9.21 35.72 -5.58
CA SER A 278 -10.01 35.23 -6.69
C SER A 278 -9.41 34.00 -7.38
N TRP A 279 -8.25 33.52 -6.93
CA TRP A 279 -7.47 32.45 -7.57
C TRP A 279 -8.30 31.19 -7.86
N VAL A 280 -9.07 30.73 -6.87
CA VAL A 280 -9.92 29.53 -7.01
C VAL A 280 -11.05 29.76 -8.01
N ILE A 281 -11.69 30.93 -8.00
CA ILE A 281 -12.72 31.32 -8.99
C ILE A 281 -12.13 31.37 -10.40
N ASN A 282 -10.93 31.93 -10.57
CA ASN A 282 -10.21 31.98 -11.85
C ASN A 282 -9.84 30.57 -12.33
N SER A 283 -9.40 29.70 -11.42
CA SER A 283 -9.07 28.30 -11.67
C SER A 283 -10.31 27.53 -12.16
N VAL A 284 -11.41 27.54 -11.39
CA VAL A 284 -12.72 26.94 -11.73
C VAL A 284 -13.25 27.42 -13.08
N ASN A 285 -13.15 28.73 -13.37
CA ASN A 285 -13.68 29.29 -14.60
C ASN A 285 -12.82 28.99 -15.84
N SER A 286 -11.51 28.74 -15.68
CA SER A 286 -10.62 28.41 -16.82
C SER A 286 -10.71 26.95 -17.31
N MET A 287 -11.11 26.01 -16.45
CA MET A 287 -11.26 24.58 -16.78
C MET A 287 -12.49 24.28 -17.67
N VAL A 288 -12.57 23.10 -18.29
CA VAL A 288 -13.79 22.64 -18.99
C VAL A 288 -14.86 22.12 -18.03
N GLY A 289 -14.46 21.58 -16.87
CA GLY A 289 -15.34 21.08 -15.81
C GLY A 289 -14.71 21.28 -14.43
N ALA A 290 -15.53 21.55 -13.42
CA ALA A 290 -15.08 21.87 -12.07
C ALA A 290 -16.15 21.44 -11.06
N TYR A 291 -15.83 20.48 -10.18
CA TYR A 291 -16.81 19.77 -9.36
C TYR A 291 -16.39 19.68 -7.88
N ILE A 292 -17.39 19.66 -6.99
CA ILE A 292 -17.24 19.25 -5.58
C ILE A 292 -18.29 18.19 -5.25
N PHE A 293 -17.91 17.13 -4.54
CA PHE A 293 -18.83 16.09 -4.07
C PHE A 293 -19.35 16.39 -2.65
N ASP A 294 -20.66 16.27 -2.43
CA ASP A 294 -21.33 16.53 -1.14
C ASP A 294 -21.71 15.26 -0.36
N GLY A 295 -21.24 14.08 -0.81
CA GLY A 295 -21.68 12.77 -0.31
C GLY A 295 -22.91 12.19 -1.01
N ARG A 296 -23.50 12.90 -1.98
CA ARG A 296 -24.73 12.49 -2.70
C ARG A 296 -24.69 12.77 -4.20
N ALA A 297 -24.05 13.86 -4.61
CA ALA A 297 -23.96 14.34 -5.97
C ALA A 297 -22.67 15.16 -6.18
N ALA A 298 -22.30 15.36 -7.45
CA ALA A 298 -21.27 16.30 -7.85
C ALA A 298 -21.91 17.65 -8.18
N ILE A 299 -21.59 18.68 -7.41
CA ILE A 299 -22.01 20.06 -7.64
C ILE A 299 -21.10 20.66 -8.73
N ASP A 300 -21.68 21.04 -9.87
CA ASP A 300 -20.96 21.70 -10.96
C ASP A 300 -20.76 23.19 -10.66
N LEU A 301 -19.54 23.55 -10.25
CA LEU A 301 -19.17 24.92 -9.87
C LEU A 301 -19.33 25.92 -11.02
N LYS A 302 -19.27 25.47 -12.27
CA LYS A 302 -19.43 26.33 -13.46
C LYS A 302 -20.89 26.68 -13.74
N THR A 303 -21.84 25.95 -13.15
CA THR A 303 -23.29 26.24 -13.25
C THR A 303 -23.82 27.15 -12.14
N LEU A 304 -23.03 27.38 -11.09
CA LEU A 304 -23.35 28.36 -10.04
C LEU A 304 -23.33 29.79 -10.61
N SER A 305 -24.23 30.65 -10.12
CA SER A 305 -24.15 32.08 -10.46
C SER A 305 -22.87 32.71 -9.90
N ALA A 306 -22.41 33.80 -10.51
CA ALA A 306 -21.20 34.51 -10.07
C ALA A 306 -21.23 34.90 -8.58
N GLN A 307 -22.41 35.21 -8.03
CA GLN A 307 -22.59 35.47 -6.60
C GLN A 307 -22.38 34.21 -5.75
N GLN A 308 -22.94 33.07 -6.17
CA GLN A 308 -22.75 31.79 -5.46
C GLN A 308 -21.29 31.29 -5.54
N GLN A 309 -20.63 31.44 -6.70
CA GLN A 309 -19.19 31.19 -6.80
C GLN A 309 -18.42 32.09 -5.83
N HIS A 310 -18.70 33.40 -5.81
CA HIS A 310 -18.05 34.35 -4.93
C HIS A 310 -18.24 34.02 -3.44
N ASP A 311 -19.47 33.74 -2.99
CA ASP A 311 -19.78 33.55 -1.58
C ASP A 311 -19.15 32.30 -0.93
N ILE A 312 -18.74 31.35 -1.77
CA ILE A 312 -18.13 30.05 -1.41
C ILE A 312 -16.62 30.02 -1.69
N LEU A 313 -16.16 30.64 -2.78
CA LEU A 313 -14.80 30.49 -3.32
C LEU A 313 -13.93 31.76 -3.23
N TYR A 314 -14.50 32.94 -2.98
CA TYR A 314 -13.70 34.16 -2.82
C TYR A 314 -13.01 34.17 -1.46
N GLY A 315 -11.68 34.15 -1.48
CA GLY A 315 -10.88 33.94 -0.27
C GLY A 315 -11.05 32.54 0.31
N ASP A 316 -11.28 31.52 -0.53
CA ASP A 316 -11.10 30.12 -0.13
C ASP A 316 -9.70 29.90 0.46
N TRP A 317 -9.59 28.97 1.39
CA TRP A 317 -8.52 28.81 2.38
C TRP A 317 -8.38 29.95 3.41
N GLY A 318 -9.06 31.08 3.22
CA GLY A 318 -9.24 32.12 4.24
C GLY A 318 -8.30 33.32 4.15
N ASN A 319 -8.33 34.16 5.20
CA ASN A 319 -7.52 35.37 5.26
C ASN A 319 -6.04 35.04 5.56
N PHE A 320 -5.29 34.90 4.48
CA PHE A 320 -3.86 34.62 4.50
C PHE A 320 -2.95 35.85 4.64
N GLY A 321 -3.44 37.10 4.77
CA GLY A 321 -2.49 38.23 4.82
C GLY A 321 -2.96 39.65 5.09
N PHE A 322 -4.26 39.93 5.31
CA PHE A 322 -4.65 41.29 5.73
C PHE A 322 -4.00 41.62 7.09
N ASN A 323 -3.11 42.62 7.09
CA ASN A 323 -2.23 43.04 8.19
C ASN A 323 -0.99 42.14 8.48
N GLY A 324 -0.47 41.41 7.49
CA GLY A 324 0.90 40.89 7.53
C GLY A 324 1.12 39.57 8.30
N THR A 325 0.05 38.84 8.59
CA THR A 325 0.12 37.40 8.86
C THR A 325 0.33 36.61 7.56
N ARG A 326 0.48 35.28 7.66
CA ARG A 326 0.56 34.37 6.51
C ARG A 326 -0.23 33.10 6.77
N SER A 327 -0.50 32.32 5.72
CA SER A 327 -1.02 30.96 5.84
C SER A 327 -0.12 30.05 6.69
N TYR A 328 -0.76 29.09 7.36
CA TYR A 328 -0.12 27.90 7.92
C TYR A 328 -0.73 26.62 7.32
N ALA A 329 -1.37 26.74 6.16
CA ALA A 329 -2.06 25.67 5.47
C ALA A 329 -1.54 25.47 4.05
N GLY A 330 -1.32 24.20 3.72
CA GLY A 330 -0.78 23.76 2.44
C GLY A 330 -1.49 22.50 1.95
N GLN A 331 -0.96 21.91 0.88
CA GLN A 331 -1.38 20.63 0.32
C GLN A 331 -0.35 20.17 -0.72
N GLY A 332 -0.08 18.86 -0.79
CA GLY A 332 0.82 18.22 -1.77
C GLY A 332 0.08 17.51 -2.91
N VAL A 333 0.80 17.22 -4.00
CA VAL A 333 0.27 16.29 -5.03
C VAL A 333 0.21 14.87 -4.43
N SER A 334 -0.51 13.93 -5.08
CA SER A 334 -0.61 12.51 -4.67
C SER A 334 0.74 11.94 -4.20
N TRP A 335 0.90 11.74 -2.89
CA TRP A 335 2.12 11.17 -2.31
C TRP A 335 2.26 9.66 -2.54
N GLY A 336 1.21 9.02 -3.07
CA GLY A 336 1.16 7.60 -3.40
C GLY A 336 0.61 7.34 -4.81
N GLY A 337 0.81 6.09 -5.25
CA GLY A 337 0.17 5.47 -6.41
C GLY A 337 0.53 6.05 -7.80
N PRO A 338 0.60 5.22 -8.85
CA PRO A 338 0.92 5.70 -10.19
C PRO A 338 -0.19 6.59 -10.77
N TRP A 339 0.24 7.68 -11.41
CA TRP A 339 -0.59 8.58 -12.20
C TRP A 339 -0.84 7.99 -13.59
N ALA A 340 -1.90 8.42 -14.27
CA ALA A 340 -2.24 7.95 -15.62
C ALA A 340 -2.01 9.03 -16.68
N VAL A 341 -1.73 8.61 -17.92
CA VAL A 341 -1.53 9.52 -19.07
C VAL A 341 -2.33 9.03 -20.27
N ASP A 342 -3.21 9.87 -20.79
CA ASP A 342 -3.82 9.64 -22.10
C ASP A 342 -2.87 10.15 -23.20
N GLN A 343 -1.95 9.29 -23.63
CA GLN A 343 -0.98 9.60 -24.70
C GLN A 343 -1.63 9.92 -26.06
N GLN A 344 -2.95 9.74 -26.22
CA GLN A 344 -3.64 10.25 -27.41
C GLN A 344 -3.92 11.76 -27.28
N THR A 345 -4.48 12.20 -26.15
CA THR A 345 -4.89 13.60 -25.94
C THR A 345 -3.79 14.50 -25.35
N GLY A 346 -2.78 13.93 -24.68
CA GLY A 346 -1.76 14.69 -23.95
C GLY A 346 -2.26 15.21 -22.60
N ILE A 347 -3.10 14.42 -21.93
CA ILE A 347 -3.67 14.72 -20.61
C ILE A 347 -3.09 13.76 -19.58
N THR A 348 -2.45 14.32 -18.56
CA THR A 348 -2.02 13.60 -17.37
C THR A 348 -3.09 13.73 -16.27
N TYR A 349 -3.34 12.64 -15.55
CA TYR A 349 -4.35 12.53 -14.49
C TYR A 349 -3.71 12.13 -13.17
N PHE A 350 -3.95 12.91 -12.12
CA PHE A 350 -3.31 12.79 -10.81
C PHE A 350 -4.29 13.04 -9.66
N GLY A 351 -3.99 12.50 -8.48
CA GLY A 351 -4.69 12.82 -7.24
C GLY A 351 -4.04 14.00 -6.51
N THR A 352 -4.75 14.60 -5.55
CA THR A 352 -4.17 15.54 -4.60
C THR A 352 -4.38 15.08 -3.15
N ALA A 353 -3.38 15.41 -2.33
CA ALA A 353 -3.32 15.05 -0.93
C ALA A 353 -4.26 15.89 -0.04
N ASN A 354 -4.19 15.56 1.24
CA ASN A 354 -4.76 16.20 2.42
C ASN A 354 -4.30 17.65 2.58
N VAL A 355 -4.81 18.29 3.64
CA VAL A 355 -4.71 19.73 3.90
C VAL A 355 -4.05 20.02 5.23
N GLY A 356 -2.76 20.36 5.21
CA GLY A 356 -2.09 20.91 6.37
C GLY A 356 -2.91 22.06 6.98
N SER A 357 -3.26 22.07 8.26
CA SER A 357 -3.19 20.97 9.23
C SER A 357 -4.42 20.07 9.15
N ASP A 358 -4.23 18.76 9.01
CA ASP A 358 -5.28 17.78 8.69
C ASP A 358 -6.54 17.87 9.56
N TRP A 359 -6.37 17.75 10.88
CA TRP A 359 -7.49 17.52 11.81
C TRP A 359 -8.03 18.81 12.43
N ASN A 360 -7.37 19.95 12.20
CA ASN A 360 -7.74 21.23 12.79
C ASN A 360 -7.71 22.38 11.76
N ALA A 361 -8.88 22.67 11.18
CA ALA A 361 -9.10 23.66 10.14
C ALA A 361 -9.21 25.13 10.63
N THR A 362 -8.89 25.42 11.90
CA THR A 362 -9.06 26.77 12.52
C THR A 362 -8.48 27.93 11.69
N TYR A 363 -7.43 27.70 10.89
CA TYR A 363 -6.78 28.70 10.05
C TYR A 363 -6.90 28.43 8.53
N ARG A 364 -7.80 27.52 8.10
CA ARG A 364 -8.07 27.21 6.69
C ARG A 364 -9.58 27.07 6.36
N PRO A 365 -10.41 28.10 6.61
CA PRO A 365 -11.82 28.07 6.20
C PRO A 365 -12.00 28.03 4.67
N GLY A 366 -13.17 27.60 4.22
CA GLY A 366 -13.52 27.37 2.81
C GLY A 366 -13.37 25.90 2.38
N PRO A 367 -13.86 25.52 1.18
CA PRO A 367 -13.74 24.17 0.64
C PRO A 367 -12.30 23.64 0.51
N ASN A 368 -11.30 24.52 0.50
CA ASN A 368 -9.88 24.21 0.35
C ASN A 368 -9.52 23.60 -1.02
N LEU A 369 -9.93 24.23 -2.13
CA LEU A 369 -9.61 23.74 -3.49
C LEU A 369 -8.14 24.05 -3.88
N TRP A 370 -7.38 23.13 -4.48
CA TRP A 370 -7.74 21.80 -5.01
C TRP A 370 -7.17 20.64 -4.18
N SER A 371 -7.37 20.63 -2.86
CA SER A 371 -7.07 19.46 -2.01
C SER A 371 -8.05 18.31 -2.22
N ASN A 372 -7.66 17.09 -1.82
CA ASN A 372 -8.53 15.91 -1.82
C ASN A 372 -9.28 15.68 -3.14
N SER A 373 -8.59 15.97 -4.24
CA SER A 373 -9.17 16.10 -5.57
C SER A 373 -8.58 15.09 -6.55
N ILE A 374 -9.32 14.89 -7.64
CA ILE A 374 -8.92 14.19 -8.84
C ILE A 374 -8.80 15.25 -9.93
N MET A 375 -7.64 15.36 -10.55
CA MET A 375 -7.27 16.48 -11.42
C MET A 375 -6.75 16.00 -12.77
N ALA A 376 -7.02 16.78 -13.81
CA ALA A 376 -6.47 16.58 -15.15
C ALA A 376 -5.68 17.82 -15.60
N ILE A 377 -4.51 17.61 -16.21
CA ILE A 377 -3.62 18.68 -16.70
C ILE A 377 -3.16 18.39 -18.13
N ASP A 378 -3.19 19.42 -18.98
CA ASP A 378 -2.54 19.42 -20.29
C ASP A 378 -1.03 19.41 -20.06
N GLU A 379 -0.38 18.29 -20.37
CA GLU A 379 1.05 18.08 -20.12
C GLU A 379 1.96 18.92 -21.05
N THR A 380 1.40 19.55 -22.08
CA THR A 380 2.14 20.40 -23.01
C THR A 380 2.08 21.88 -22.61
N THR A 381 1.01 22.32 -21.93
CA THR A 381 0.83 23.73 -21.52
C THR A 381 0.80 23.97 -20.01
N GLY A 382 0.69 22.94 -19.18
CA GLY A 382 0.62 23.06 -17.73
C GLY A 382 -0.70 23.61 -17.19
N LYS A 383 -1.77 23.58 -18.00
CA LYS A 383 -3.09 24.09 -17.64
C LYS A 383 -3.99 22.96 -17.17
N PHE A 384 -4.72 23.19 -16.09
CA PHE A 384 -5.77 22.26 -15.65
C PHE A 384 -6.87 22.17 -16.71
N VAL A 385 -7.22 20.95 -17.10
CA VAL A 385 -8.33 20.65 -18.00
C VAL A 385 -9.62 20.61 -17.19
N TRP A 386 -9.63 19.86 -16.08
CA TRP A 386 -10.74 19.76 -15.14
C TRP A 386 -10.28 19.37 -13.73
N GLY A 387 -11.16 19.58 -12.75
CA GLY A 387 -10.94 19.19 -11.35
C GLY A 387 -12.21 18.70 -10.67
N PHE A 388 -12.08 17.69 -9.81
CA PHE A 388 -13.16 17.09 -9.01
C PHE A 388 -12.68 16.93 -7.56
N GLN A 389 -13.23 17.70 -6.62
CA GLN A 389 -12.94 17.56 -5.20
C GLN A 389 -13.84 16.50 -4.56
N SER A 390 -13.25 15.49 -3.92
CA SER A 390 -13.95 14.39 -3.24
C SER A 390 -14.40 14.75 -1.82
N THR A 391 -13.64 15.62 -1.13
CA THR A 391 -13.88 16.06 0.24
C THR A 391 -13.61 17.56 0.36
N ALA A 392 -14.67 18.35 0.53
CA ALA A 392 -14.57 19.78 0.84
C ALA A 392 -14.33 20.02 2.34
N HIS A 393 -13.45 20.97 2.66
CA HIS A 393 -13.12 21.39 4.03
C HIS A 393 -12.84 20.21 4.96
N ASP A 394 -11.87 19.37 4.57
CA ASP A 394 -11.51 18.13 5.25
C ASP A 394 -11.05 18.36 6.70
N LEU A 395 -11.40 17.42 7.58
CA LEU A 395 -11.15 17.41 9.02
C LEU A 395 -10.63 16.04 9.51
N TRP A 396 -10.26 15.12 8.60
CA TRP A 396 -10.11 13.68 8.88
C TRP A 396 -8.93 12.98 8.17
N ASP A 397 -8.09 13.70 7.42
CA ASP A 397 -7.09 13.08 6.52
C ASP A 397 -7.75 12.08 5.54
N VAL A 398 -8.61 12.58 4.64
CA VAL A 398 -9.37 11.73 3.71
C VAL A 398 -9.18 12.11 2.23
N ASP A 399 -7.91 12.09 1.83
CA ASP A 399 -7.41 12.44 0.51
C ASP A 399 -7.58 11.40 -0.62
N CYS A 400 -7.07 11.73 -1.81
CA CYS A 400 -7.17 10.92 -3.04
C CYS A 400 -5.82 10.39 -3.55
N SER A 401 -4.87 10.03 -2.68
CA SER A 401 -3.45 9.81 -3.04
C SER A 401 -3.02 8.36 -3.36
N TRP A 402 -3.93 7.48 -3.81
CA TRP A 402 -3.56 6.19 -4.44
C TRP A 402 -3.66 6.26 -5.96
N ASN A 403 -3.57 5.14 -6.69
CA ASN A 403 -3.52 5.14 -8.15
C ASN A 403 -4.63 5.96 -8.81
N VAL A 404 -4.31 6.45 -10.01
CA VAL A 404 -5.27 7.01 -10.94
C VAL A 404 -5.37 6.05 -12.11
N MET A 405 -6.57 5.53 -12.38
CA MET A 405 -6.80 4.55 -13.43
C MET A 405 -7.53 5.18 -14.62
N LEU A 406 -6.98 5.02 -15.82
CA LEU A 406 -7.56 5.53 -17.07
C LEU A 406 -8.24 4.39 -17.85
N ALA A 407 -9.46 4.06 -17.45
CA ALA A 407 -10.21 2.91 -17.93
C ALA A 407 -10.93 3.18 -19.26
N ASN A 408 -10.79 2.24 -20.20
CA ASN A 408 -11.61 2.17 -21.42
C ASN A 408 -12.91 1.40 -21.09
N VAL A 409 -13.78 2.01 -20.28
CA VAL A 409 -15.03 1.40 -19.80
C VAL A 409 -16.05 1.26 -20.92
N THR A 410 -16.81 0.16 -20.90
CA THR A 410 -17.91 -0.09 -21.84
C THR A 410 -19.24 0.24 -21.19
N ILE A 411 -19.93 1.29 -21.65
CA ILE A 411 -21.24 1.71 -21.15
C ILE A 411 -22.25 1.70 -22.30
N GLY A 412 -23.38 1.00 -22.10
CA GLY A 412 -24.41 0.88 -23.15
C GLY A 412 -23.94 0.20 -24.44
N GLY A 413 -22.85 -0.59 -24.38
CA GLY A 413 -22.21 -1.19 -25.55
C GLY A 413 -21.24 -0.26 -26.31
N GLN A 414 -20.94 0.93 -25.78
CA GLN A 414 -19.93 1.84 -26.33
C GLN A 414 -18.75 2.00 -25.37
N THR A 415 -17.53 1.92 -25.89
CA THR A 415 -16.31 2.15 -25.11
C THR A 415 -16.01 3.64 -25.00
N GLN A 416 -15.76 4.14 -23.79
CA GLN A 416 -15.32 5.51 -23.52
C GLN A 416 -14.18 5.53 -22.51
N LYS A 417 -13.41 6.63 -22.46
CA LYS A 417 -12.38 6.83 -21.43
C LYS A 417 -13.00 7.42 -20.15
N ALA A 418 -12.77 6.76 -19.04
CA ALA A 418 -13.11 7.22 -17.71
C ALA A 418 -11.89 7.21 -16.78
N ILE A 419 -11.91 8.07 -15.76
CA ILE A 419 -11.02 7.98 -14.61
C ILE A 419 -11.77 7.26 -13.49
N ILE A 420 -11.24 6.12 -13.06
CA ILE A 420 -11.76 5.38 -11.90
C ILE A 420 -10.80 5.62 -10.74
N LYS A 421 -11.34 5.90 -9.55
CA LYS A 421 -10.52 6.29 -8.40
C LYS A 421 -11.20 6.04 -7.05
N GLY A 422 -10.51 5.34 -6.15
CA GLY A 422 -10.82 5.34 -4.72
C GLY A 422 -10.12 6.49 -4.00
N CYS A 423 -10.77 7.03 -2.97
CA CYS A 423 -10.17 8.01 -2.05
C CYS A 423 -10.37 7.57 -0.58
N LYS A 424 -9.49 8.02 0.32
CA LYS A 424 -9.54 7.72 1.76
C LYS A 424 -10.88 8.07 2.41
N ASN A 425 -11.69 8.94 1.80
CA ASN A 425 -13.04 9.25 2.28
C ASN A 425 -14.04 8.06 2.18
N GLY A 426 -13.64 6.94 1.58
CA GLY A 426 -14.44 5.71 1.47
C GLY A 426 -15.47 5.73 0.35
N TYR A 427 -15.31 6.63 -0.62
CA TYR A 427 -16.06 6.63 -1.88
C TYR A 427 -15.16 6.21 -3.03
N LEU A 428 -15.71 5.41 -3.94
CA LEU A 428 -15.13 5.09 -5.23
C LEU A 428 -15.89 5.90 -6.30
N TYR A 429 -15.16 6.55 -7.21
CA TYR A 429 -15.72 7.41 -8.25
C TYR A 429 -15.37 6.88 -9.64
N GLU A 430 -16.29 7.06 -10.58
CA GLU A 430 -15.97 7.07 -12.01
C GLU A 430 -16.32 8.43 -12.62
N LEU A 431 -15.33 9.05 -13.27
CA LEU A 431 -15.44 10.36 -13.92
C LEU A 431 -15.18 10.23 -15.42
N ASN A 432 -15.90 10.98 -16.27
CA ASN A 432 -15.58 11.05 -17.69
C ASN A 432 -14.21 11.72 -17.91
N ALA A 433 -13.25 11.02 -18.53
CA ALA A 433 -11.85 11.45 -18.57
C ALA A 433 -11.59 12.76 -19.34
N ALA A 434 -12.49 13.15 -20.25
CA ALA A 434 -12.36 14.41 -20.99
C ALA A 434 -12.91 15.64 -20.23
N THR A 435 -13.73 15.44 -19.19
CA THR A 435 -14.51 16.54 -18.56
C THR A 435 -14.50 16.56 -17.03
N GLY A 436 -14.10 15.48 -16.36
CA GLY A 436 -14.18 15.35 -14.90
C GLY A 436 -15.58 15.12 -14.36
N LYS A 437 -16.60 15.09 -15.23
CA LYS A 437 -17.99 14.89 -14.83
C LYS A 437 -18.17 13.47 -14.30
N MET A 438 -18.65 13.36 -13.06
CA MET A 438 -19.01 12.09 -12.44
C MET A 438 -20.08 11.33 -13.24
N LEU A 439 -19.80 10.06 -13.52
CA LEU A 439 -20.68 9.12 -14.19
C LEU A 439 -21.46 8.30 -13.15
N TRP A 440 -20.76 7.79 -12.14
CA TRP A 440 -21.32 7.16 -10.94
C TRP A 440 -20.34 7.29 -9.76
N PHE A 441 -20.85 7.00 -8.56
CA PHE A 441 -20.03 6.77 -7.36
C PHE A 441 -20.58 5.57 -6.58
N PHE A 442 -19.74 4.96 -5.75
CA PHE A 442 -20.09 3.84 -4.87
C PHE A 442 -19.66 4.17 -3.42
N ASP A 443 -20.64 4.18 -2.51
CA ASP A 443 -20.44 4.23 -1.05
C ASP A 443 -20.55 2.79 -0.53
N ALA A 444 -19.43 2.21 -0.10
CA ALA A 444 -19.35 0.78 0.16
C ALA A 444 -20.18 0.37 1.40
N PRO A 445 -21.17 -0.54 1.28
CA PRO A 445 -22.03 -0.92 2.42
C PRO A 445 -21.28 -1.59 3.59
N SER A 446 -20.04 -2.04 3.40
CA SER A 446 -19.15 -2.51 4.47
C SER A 446 -18.74 -1.37 5.42
N ILE A 447 -18.57 -0.14 4.93
CA ILE A 447 -18.00 0.99 5.67
C ILE A 447 -19.00 1.51 6.71
N LYS A 448 -18.59 1.57 7.98
CA LYS A 448 -19.44 1.95 9.11
C LYS A 448 -19.13 3.37 9.59
N ARG A 449 -19.65 4.36 8.86
CA ARG A 449 -19.40 5.79 9.11
C ARG A 449 -19.83 6.20 10.52
N THR A 450 -18.97 6.92 11.26
CA THR A 450 -19.35 7.50 12.58
C THR A 450 -20.11 8.81 12.40
N LEU A 451 -20.87 9.21 13.42
CA LEU A 451 -21.75 10.40 13.40
C LEU A 451 -21.04 11.71 13.01
N ASN A 452 -19.75 11.82 13.33
CA ASN A 452 -18.92 12.99 13.03
C ASN A 452 -17.96 12.75 11.83
N ASN A 453 -18.18 11.71 11.02
CA ASN A 453 -17.36 11.31 9.86
C ASN A 453 -18.22 11.19 8.58
N HIS A 454 -18.87 12.30 8.23
CA HIS A 454 -19.69 12.47 7.04
C HIS A 454 -19.20 13.71 6.28
N LEU A 455 -19.18 13.64 4.95
CA LEU A 455 -18.78 14.77 4.10
C LEU A 455 -19.64 16.02 4.38
N LEU A 456 -18.99 17.18 4.30
CA LEU A 456 -19.60 18.48 4.58
C LEU A 456 -20.26 19.05 3.33
N ASP A 457 -21.37 19.78 3.52
CA ASP A 457 -22.06 20.51 2.47
C ASP A 457 -21.22 21.75 2.07
N PRO A 458 -20.65 21.82 0.85
CA PRO A 458 -19.80 22.93 0.43
C PRO A 458 -20.59 24.23 0.21
N MET A 459 -21.92 24.16 0.07
CA MET A 459 -22.80 25.33 0.02
C MET A 459 -23.05 25.91 1.42
N ASN A 460 -22.73 25.16 2.48
CA ASN A 460 -22.98 25.55 3.87
C ASN A 460 -21.77 26.22 4.51
N LYS A 461 -21.79 27.57 4.50
CA LYS A 461 -20.71 28.41 5.06
C LYS A 461 -20.36 28.10 6.52
N ALA A 462 -21.29 27.59 7.33
CA ALA A 462 -21.00 27.21 8.72
C ALA A 462 -20.25 25.88 8.84
N GLN A 463 -20.43 24.97 7.88
CA GLN A 463 -19.65 23.73 7.78
C GLN A 463 -18.26 24.00 7.18
N MET A 464 -18.17 24.85 6.17
CA MET A 464 -16.91 25.33 5.57
C MET A 464 -16.08 26.25 6.51
N THR A 465 -16.47 26.39 7.79
CA THR A 465 -15.71 27.08 8.83
C THR A 465 -15.62 26.26 10.11
N LYS A 466 -15.86 24.93 10.05
CA LYS A 466 -15.96 24.05 11.21
C LYS A 466 -14.56 23.65 11.69
N PRO A 467 -14.08 24.10 12.88
CA PRO A 467 -12.66 23.99 13.23
C PRO A 467 -12.11 22.56 13.32
N TRP A 468 -12.92 21.55 13.67
CA TRP A 468 -12.56 20.14 13.69
C TRP A 468 -13.82 19.24 13.78
N PHE A 469 -13.67 17.94 13.54
CA PHE A 469 -14.79 17.03 13.26
C PHE A 469 -15.89 16.95 14.34
N ASN A 470 -15.53 16.98 15.63
CA ASN A 470 -16.48 16.94 16.75
C ASN A 470 -16.67 18.30 17.49
N TYR A 471 -16.31 19.43 16.83
CA TYR A 471 -16.46 20.78 17.40
C TYR A 471 -17.88 21.05 17.93
N PRO A 472 -18.07 21.67 19.11
CA PRO A 472 -17.06 22.33 19.96
C PRO A 472 -16.39 21.42 21.01
N SER A 473 -16.60 20.10 20.98
CA SER A 473 -15.95 19.18 21.92
C SER A 473 -14.45 19.10 21.65
N THR A 474 -13.61 19.31 22.68
CA THR A 474 -12.17 18.97 22.64
C THR A 474 -11.87 17.60 23.24
N LYS A 475 -12.91 16.82 23.58
CA LYS A 475 -12.75 15.45 24.08
C LYS A 475 -12.39 14.49 22.92
N PRO A 476 -11.70 13.37 23.22
CA PRO A 476 -11.49 12.31 22.24
C PRO A 476 -12.80 11.81 21.62
N ASP A 477 -12.79 11.48 20.33
CA ASP A 477 -13.93 10.89 19.62
C ASP A 477 -13.47 9.99 18.44
N TRP A 478 -14.39 9.23 17.86
CA TRP A 478 -14.13 8.22 16.83
C TRP A 478 -14.39 8.71 15.42
N ALA A 479 -13.43 8.47 14.52
CA ALA A 479 -13.63 8.57 13.08
C ALA A 479 -13.48 7.19 12.44
N ASN A 480 -14.45 6.80 11.62
CA ASN A 480 -14.38 5.65 10.73
C ASN A 480 -15.17 5.98 9.45
N PRO A 481 -14.67 5.66 8.25
CA PRO A 481 -13.31 5.20 8.00
C PRO A 481 -12.29 6.33 8.23
N ASN A 482 -11.15 6.00 8.83
CA ASN A 482 -9.92 6.79 8.75
C ASN A 482 -9.06 6.12 7.68
N SER A 483 -9.17 6.53 6.42
CA SER A 483 -8.91 5.70 5.23
C SER A 483 -9.98 4.61 5.00
N GLY A 484 -10.79 4.82 3.96
CA GLY A 484 -11.82 3.90 3.47
C GLY A 484 -11.47 3.24 2.13
N TYR A 485 -10.64 3.88 1.30
CA TYR A 485 -9.85 3.25 0.24
C TYR A 485 -8.40 3.73 0.39
N GLU A 486 -7.50 2.85 0.80
CA GLU A 486 -6.06 3.13 0.94
C GLU A 486 -5.22 1.97 0.34
N SER A 487 -5.63 1.60 -0.88
CA SER A 487 -4.97 0.66 -1.78
C SER A 487 -5.40 0.93 -3.21
N ASP A 488 -4.53 0.57 -4.17
CA ASP A 488 -4.81 0.68 -5.60
C ASP A 488 -5.94 -0.25 -6.05
N ILE A 489 -6.83 0.32 -6.87
CA ILE A 489 -7.93 -0.40 -7.52
C ILE A 489 -7.47 -1.12 -8.79
N GLY A 490 -8.17 -2.18 -9.19
CA GLY A 490 -7.93 -2.90 -10.44
C GLY A 490 -9.13 -2.90 -11.39
N PHE A 491 -8.90 -3.18 -12.68
CA PHE A 491 -9.94 -3.25 -13.70
C PHE A 491 -9.62 -4.31 -14.75
N ASP A 492 -10.59 -5.17 -15.05
CA ASP A 492 -10.52 -6.10 -16.19
C ASP A 492 -11.29 -5.51 -17.40
N PRO A 493 -10.61 -5.20 -18.52
CA PRO A 493 -11.24 -4.59 -19.71
C PRO A 493 -12.03 -5.59 -20.57
N VAL A 494 -11.99 -6.89 -20.26
CA VAL A 494 -12.71 -7.97 -20.97
C VAL A 494 -14.03 -8.29 -20.26
N THR A 495 -14.05 -8.29 -18.93
CA THR A 495 -15.27 -8.48 -18.12
C THR A 495 -15.94 -7.17 -17.72
N ASN A 496 -15.26 -6.03 -17.89
CA ASN A 496 -15.73 -4.69 -17.53
C ASN A 496 -15.99 -4.53 -16.02
N LEU A 497 -15.20 -5.23 -15.20
CA LEU A 497 -15.29 -5.23 -13.74
C LEU A 497 -14.20 -4.38 -13.09
N VAL A 498 -14.59 -3.56 -12.11
CA VAL A 498 -13.70 -2.80 -11.22
C VAL A 498 -13.55 -3.54 -9.90
N PHE A 499 -12.35 -3.61 -9.36
CA PHE A 499 -12.03 -4.27 -8.10
C PHE A 499 -11.43 -3.26 -7.12
N ALA A 500 -12.11 -3.03 -5.99
CA ALA A 500 -11.74 -2.00 -5.02
C ALA A 500 -11.98 -2.48 -3.57
N ASP A 501 -10.99 -2.27 -2.69
CA ASP A 501 -11.03 -2.77 -1.31
C ASP A 501 -11.45 -1.70 -0.30
N ALA A 502 -12.63 -1.88 0.30
CA ALA A 502 -13.29 -0.90 1.16
C ALA A 502 -13.04 -1.17 2.66
N TRP A 503 -12.35 -0.26 3.34
CA TRP A 503 -11.85 -0.42 4.70
C TRP A 503 -12.79 0.09 5.80
N ASN A 504 -12.79 -0.62 6.92
CA ASN A 504 -13.09 -0.06 8.24
C ASN A 504 -11.79 0.02 9.03
N ASN A 505 -11.21 1.22 9.07
CA ASN A 505 -10.07 1.57 9.91
C ASN A 505 -10.55 2.58 10.97
N PRO A 506 -11.10 2.13 12.13
CA PRO A 506 -11.69 3.03 13.11
C PRO A 506 -10.61 3.66 14.00
N GLY A 507 -10.35 4.95 13.82
CA GLY A 507 -9.39 5.72 14.60
C GLY A 507 -10.04 6.48 15.77
N TRP A 508 -9.21 6.82 16.76
CA TRP A 508 -9.61 7.50 18.01
C TRP A 508 -8.74 8.72 18.23
N PHE A 509 -9.37 9.90 18.17
CA PHE A 509 -8.65 11.13 17.85
C PHE A 509 -8.88 12.24 18.87
N VAL A 510 -7.78 12.91 19.23
CA VAL A 510 -7.74 14.03 20.16
C VAL A 510 -7.13 15.22 19.45
N ILE A 511 -7.95 16.24 19.18
CA ILE A 511 -7.55 17.46 18.51
C ILE A 511 -6.58 18.27 19.38
N THR A 512 -5.54 18.82 18.75
CA THR A 512 -4.56 19.71 19.36
C THR A 512 -4.55 21.07 18.65
N ASN A 513 -3.86 22.05 19.24
CA ASN A 513 -3.83 23.40 18.71
C ASN A 513 -2.90 23.54 17.48
N VAL A 514 -3.23 24.52 16.65
CA VAL A 514 -2.49 24.93 15.44
C VAL A 514 -2.31 26.46 15.42
N GLY A 515 -1.59 26.98 14.44
CA GLY A 515 -1.38 28.41 14.18
C GLY A 515 -0.03 28.97 14.68
N PRO A 516 0.09 30.31 14.82
CA PRO A 516 1.37 31.03 14.96
C PRO A 516 2.30 30.67 16.14
N LYS A 517 1.87 29.82 17.08
CA LYS A 517 2.58 29.52 18.34
C LYS A 517 2.80 28.02 18.59
N THR A 518 2.52 27.17 17.61
CA THR A 518 2.67 25.71 17.69
C THR A 518 3.81 25.23 16.80
N GLN A 519 4.40 24.06 17.09
CA GLN A 519 5.54 23.54 16.32
C GLN A 519 5.15 23.21 14.88
N TYR A 520 6.10 23.36 13.94
CA TYR A 520 5.90 23.12 12.51
C TYR A 520 5.16 21.79 12.26
N ASN A 521 5.66 20.69 12.82
CA ASN A 521 5.12 19.34 12.63
C ASN A 521 3.84 19.03 13.45
N SER A 522 2.97 20.02 13.69
CA SER A 522 1.68 19.78 14.33
C SER A 522 0.64 19.38 13.28
N LEU A 523 0.11 18.16 13.42
CA LEU A 523 -1.01 17.62 12.64
C LEU A 523 -2.39 18.20 13.06
N GLY A 524 -2.41 19.05 14.09
CA GLY A 524 -3.66 19.42 14.78
C GLY A 524 -4.28 18.25 15.55
N LEU A 525 -3.50 17.18 15.77
CA LEU A 525 -3.89 15.92 16.37
C LEU A 525 -2.86 15.46 17.42
N ASN A 526 -3.27 14.61 18.37
CA ASN A 526 -2.39 13.84 19.26
C ASN A 526 -2.44 12.35 18.89
N LEU A 527 -1.43 11.87 18.16
CA LEU A 527 -1.27 10.46 17.78
C LEU A 527 -1.10 9.49 18.98
N GLY A 528 -0.77 10.01 20.18
CA GLY A 528 -0.64 9.22 21.40
C GLY A 528 -1.98 8.89 22.09
N ALA A 529 -3.12 9.17 21.46
CA ALA A 529 -4.45 8.91 22.02
C ALA A 529 -4.77 7.40 22.03
N VAL A 530 -4.66 6.76 23.20
CA VAL A 530 -5.02 5.33 23.36
C VAL A 530 -6.55 5.17 23.38
N PRO A 531 -7.13 4.29 22.53
CA PRO A 531 -8.57 4.00 22.55
C PRO A 531 -8.96 3.21 23.81
N PRO A 532 -10.15 3.44 24.39
CA PRO A 532 -10.63 2.72 25.58
C PRO A 532 -11.04 1.25 25.31
N PHE A 533 -10.92 0.77 24.07
CA PHE A 533 -11.19 -0.61 23.68
C PHE A 533 -10.39 -1.00 22.42
N GLN A 534 -10.28 -2.31 22.15
CA GLN A 534 -9.54 -2.84 21.01
C GLN A 534 -10.20 -2.43 19.68
N GLN A 535 -9.42 -1.78 18.82
CA GLN A 535 -9.79 -1.48 17.43
C GLN A 535 -9.80 -2.77 16.59
N LYS A 536 -10.79 -2.92 15.71
CA LYS A 536 -10.95 -4.08 14.81
C LYS A 536 -10.99 -3.64 13.36
N ASN A 537 -9.80 -3.54 12.79
CA ASN A 537 -9.59 -3.26 11.38
C ASN A 537 -10.11 -4.41 10.52
N ASN A 538 -10.76 -4.09 9.41
CA ASN A 538 -11.28 -5.06 8.45
C ASN A 538 -11.50 -4.39 7.09
N SER A 539 -11.55 -5.19 6.04
CA SER A 539 -11.76 -4.73 4.67
C SER A 539 -12.77 -5.59 3.93
N THR A 540 -13.24 -5.10 2.80
CA THR A 540 -14.16 -5.82 1.92
C THR A 540 -13.86 -5.45 0.48
N LEU A 541 -13.28 -6.40 -0.25
CA LEU A 541 -13.01 -6.28 -1.67
C LEU A 541 -14.33 -6.42 -2.43
N TYR A 542 -14.71 -5.38 -3.16
CA TYR A 542 -15.87 -5.39 -4.05
C TYR A 542 -15.44 -5.57 -5.50
N ALA A 543 -16.19 -6.38 -6.24
CA ALA A 543 -16.21 -6.35 -7.70
C ALA A 543 -17.46 -5.58 -8.15
N LEU A 544 -17.29 -4.56 -8.99
CA LEU A 544 -18.36 -3.69 -9.48
C LEU A 544 -18.44 -3.71 -11.01
N ASP A 545 -19.65 -3.61 -11.56
CA ASP A 545 -19.86 -3.36 -13.00
C ASP A 545 -19.50 -1.90 -13.33
N ALA A 546 -18.43 -1.69 -14.11
CA ALA A 546 -17.95 -0.36 -14.48
C ALA A 546 -19.00 0.49 -15.24
N SER A 547 -19.99 -0.14 -15.87
CA SER A 547 -21.06 0.61 -16.55
C SER A 547 -22.09 1.25 -15.62
N THR A 548 -22.12 0.86 -14.33
CA THR A 548 -23.14 1.33 -13.38
C THR A 548 -22.67 1.55 -11.94
N GLY A 549 -21.44 1.17 -11.56
CA GLY A 549 -20.95 1.22 -10.18
C GLY A 549 -21.60 0.22 -9.22
N LYS A 550 -22.37 -0.74 -9.74
CA LYS A 550 -23.13 -1.69 -8.92
C LYS A 550 -22.28 -2.91 -8.52
N PRO A 551 -22.35 -3.37 -7.26
CA PRO A 551 -21.62 -4.55 -6.84
C PRO A 551 -22.18 -5.84 -7.45
N VAL A 552 -21.28 -6.63 -8.01
CA VAL A 552 -21.51 -7.99 -8.52
C VAL A 552 -21.26 -9.01 -7.42
N TRP A 553 -20.15 -8.87 -6.68
CA TRP A 553 -19.83 -9.65 -5.47
C TRP A 553 -18.97 -8.85 -4.49
N SER A 554 -18.80 -9.40 -3.27
CA SER A 554 -17.94 -8.84 -2.23
C SER A 554 -17.26 -9.93 -1.40
N HIS A 555 -15.95 -9.81 -1.15
CA HIS A 555 -15.17 -10.71 -0.29
C HIS A 555 -14.70 -9.97 0.97
N PHE A 556 -14.97 -10.52 2.16
CA PHE A 556 -14.60 -9.92 3.45
C PHE A 556 -13.25 -10.42 3.95
N PHE A 557 -12.42 -9.52 4.50
CA PHE A 557 -11.15 -9.88 5.13
C PHE A 557 -11.02 -9.27 6.54
N PRO A 558 -10.51 -10.02 7.55
CA PRO A 558 -10.47 -9.61 8.96
C PRO A 558 -9.30 -8.66 9.30
N PHE A 559 -8.81 -7.90 8.32
CA PHE A 559 -7.71 -6.93 8.39
C PHE A 559 -7.86 -5.94 7.22
N ASN A 560 -7.10 -4.83 7.22
CA ASN A 560 -7.06 -3.90 6.09
C ASN A 560 -6.09 -4.39 5.02
N ILE A 561 -6.45 -4.32 3.74
CA ILE A 561 -5.59 -4.75 2.65
C ILE A 561 -5.02 -3.53 1.92
N ARG A 562 -3.80 -3.14 2.32
CA ARG A 562 -2.92 -2.22 1.55
C ARG A 562 -2.33 -2.94 0.32
N GLY A 563 -2.23 -4.27 0.39
CA GLY A 563 -1.78 -5.13 -0.69
C GLY A 563 -2.74 -5.08 -1.87
N THR A 564 -2.40 -4.22 -2.81
CA THR A 564 -3.08 -3.95 -4.08
C THR A 564 -3.48 -5.24 -4.82
N VAL A 565 -4.55 -5.18 -5.62
CA VAL A 565 -5.02 -6.35 -6.38
C VAL A 565 -4.18 -6.58 -7.63
N THR A 566 -4.09 -7.82 -8.12
CA THR A 566 -3.62 -8.11 -9.49
C THR A 566 -4.56 -9.09 -10.19
N ILE A 567 -5.06 -8.72 -11.36
CA ILE A 567 -6.11 -9.46 -12.09
C ILE A 567 -5.50 -10.18 -13.29
N SER A 568 -5.73 -11.50 -13.42
CA SER A 568 -5.20 -12.28 -14.54
C SER A 568 -5.85 -13.67 -14.65
N GLY A 569 -6.08 -14.17 -15.87
CA GLY A 569 -6.52 -15.56 -16.11
C GLY A 569 -7.85 -15.97 -15.44
N GLY A 570 -8.78 -15.03 -15.24
CA GLY A 570 -10.02 -15.29 -14.50
C GLY A 570 -9.86 -15.28 -12.98
N LEU A 571 -8.75 -14.75 -12.47
CA LEU A 571 -8.42 -14.66 -11.03
C LEU A 571 -8.15 -13.22 -10.61
N VAL A 572 -8.54 -12.89 -9.38
CA VAL A 572 -8.08 -11.70 -8.64
C VAL A 572 -7.13 -12.16 -7.55
N PHE A 573 -5.85 -11.81 -7.68
CA PHE A 573 -4.83 -12.06 -6.67
C PHE A 573 -4.84 -10.94 -5.62
N VAL A 574 -4.80 -11.33 -4.35
CA VAL A 574 -4.94 -10.43 -3.20
C VAL A 574 -3.89 -10.80 -2.14
N SER A 575 -3.01 -9.85 -1.84
CA SER A 575 -1.83 -10.06 -0.99
C SER A 575 -2.07 -9.56 0.44
N THR A 576 -2.18 -10.48 1.40
CA THR A 576 -2.71 -10.15 2.73
C THR A 576 -1.65 -10.02 3.85
N PRO A 577 -1.90 -9.20 4.90
CA PRO A 577 -0.91 -8.88 5.94
C PRO A 577 -0.42 -10.07 6.78
N ASP A 578 -1.19 -11.16 6.81
CA ASP A 578 -0.85 -12.44 7.46
C ASP A 578 0.16 -13.28 6.66
N GLY A 579 0.57 -12.82 5.47
CA GLY A 579 1.57 -13.48 4.64
C GLY A 579 0.98 -14.46 3.63
N ILE A 580 -0.33 -14.40 3.37
CA ILE A 580 -1.01 -15.25 2.39
C ILE A 580 -1.23 -14.48 1.08
N LEU A 581 -0.80 -15.09 -0.03
CA LEU A 581 -1.27 -14.73 -1.36
C LEU A 581 -2.57 -15.50 -1.63
N ASN A 582 -3.67 -14.79 -1.80
CA ASN A 582 -4.98 -15.37 -2.11
C ASN A 582 -5.24 -15.24 -3.62
N GLY A 583 -5.86 -16.23 -4.23
CA GLY A 583 -6.42 -16.15 -5.58
C GLY A 583 -7.93 -16.39 -5.52
N LEU A 584 -8.70 -15.35 -5.81
CA LEU A 584 -10.16 -15.41 -5.89
C LEU A 584 -10.59 -15.66 -7.33
N ASP A 585 -11.63 -16.45 -7.56
CA ASP A 585 -12.31 -16.51 -8.87
C ASP A 585 -12.96 -15.15 -9.17
N GLU A 586 -12.62 -14.58 -10.33
CA GLU A 586 -12.99 -13.21 -10.70
C GLU A 586 -14.51 -12.99 -10.83
N LYS A 587 -15.28 -14.04 -11.11
CA LYS A 587 -16.72 -13.96 -11.38
C LYS A 587 -17.58 -14.13 -10.14
N THR A 588 -17.04 -14.78 -9.11
CA THR A 588 -17.78 -15.17 -7.90
C THR A 588 -17.19 -14.62 -6.60
N GLY A 589 -15.94 -14.16 -6.63
CA GLY A 589 -15.19 -13.72 -5.44
C GLY A 589 -14.80 -14.86 -4.50
N GLN A 590 -14.98 -16.12 -4.88
CA GLN A 590 -14.64 -17.27 -4.02
C GLN A 590 -13.13 -17.53 -4.05
N THR A 591 -12.52 -17.73 -2.88
CA THR A 591 -11.11 -18.12 -2.78
C THR A 591 -10.93 -19.52 -3.36
N VAL A 592 -10.26 -19.61 -4.51
CA VAL A 592 -9.90 -20.88 -5.15
C VAL A 592 -8.46 -21.28 -4.88
N TYR A 593 -7.59 -20.34 -4.52
CA TYR A 593 -6.18 -20.58 -4.23
C TYR A 593 -5.72 -19.80 -2.99
N THR A 594 -4.84 -20.40 -2.18
CA THR A 594 -4.08 -19.70 -1.14
C THR A 594 -2.64 -20.19 -1.10
N LYS A 595 -1.70 -19.29 -0.80
CA LYS A 595 -0.29 -19.61 -0.60
C LYS A 595 0.33 -18.78 0.51
N PHE A 596 0.70 -19.41 1.61
CA PHE A 596 1.52 -18.76 2.63
C PHE A 596 2.96 -18.59 2.10
N LEU A 597 3.49 -17.37 2.15
CA LEU A 597 4.80 -16.99 1.64
C LEU A 597 5.82 -16.69 2.76
N GLY A 598 5.44 -16.85 4.03
CA GLY A 598 6.37 -16.85 5.17
C GLY A 598 6.54 -15.51 5.90
N ASN A 599 6.10 -14.39 5.31
CA ASN A 599 6.17 -13.06 5.93
C ASN A 599 5.07 -12.15 5.35
N GLN A 600 4.77 -11.04 6.03
CA GLN A 600 3.75 -10.06 5.66
C GLN A 600 3.82 -9.67 4.16
N LEU A 601 2.67 -9.67 3.49
CA LEU A 601 2.51 -9.02 2.18
C LEU A 601 1.80 -7.68 2.36
N ILE A 602 2.22 -6.66 1.61
CA ILE A 602 1.70 -5.27 1.67
C ILE A 602 1.54 -4.60 0.30
N ILE A 603 1.91 -5.30 -0.78
CA ILE A 603 1.87 -4.87 -2.18
C ILE A 603 1.41 -6.09 -3.01
N GLN A 604 0.78 -5.87 -4.16
CA GLN A 604 0.44 -6.91 -5.14
C GLN A 604 1.63 -7.74 -5.65
N PRO A 605 1.37 -8.87 -6.33
CA PRO A 605 2.33 -9.47 -7.24
C PRO A 605 2.23 -8.85 -8.63
N SER A 606 3.35 -8.75 -9.35
CA SER A 606 3.35 -8.55 -10.81
C SER A 606 3.37 -9.90 -11.55
N ILE A 607 2.88 -9.93 -12.79
CA ILE A 607 2.83 -11.16 -13.63
C ILE A 607 3.29 -10.86 -15.06
N GLY A 608 4.35 -11.56 -15.50
CA GLY A 608 4.90 -11.45 -16.85
C GLY A 608 5.61 -12.73 -17.29
N SER A 609 6.29 -12.68 -18.43
CA SER A 609 7.08 -13.79 -18.98
C SER A 609 8.55 -13.72 -18.53
N ASP A 610 9.14 -14.87 -18.18
CA ASP A 610 10.59 -15.01 -18.03
C ASP A 610 11.31 -15.07 -19.40
N ALA A 611 12.64 -15.12 -19.39
CA ALA A 611 13.45 -15.14 -20.62
C ALA A 611 13.26 -16.39 -21.52
N ASN A 612 12.56 -17.42 -21.04
CA ASN A 612 12.17 -18.61 -21.81
C ASN A 612 10.73 -18.52 -22.33
N GLY A 613 9.97 -17.49 -21.91
CA GLY A 613 8.53 -17.35 -22.14
C GLY A 613 7.65 -17.97 -21.05
N GLU A 614 8.20 -18.49 -19.96
CA GLU A 614 7.42 -19.07 -18.86
C GLU A 614 6.73 -17.95 -18.06
N ILE A 615 5.41 -18.03 -17.89
CA ILE A 615 4.69 -17.07 -17.05
C ILE A 615 5.16 -17.22 -15.60
N THR A 616 5.74 -16.14 -15.08
CA THR A 616 6.26 -16.04 -13.72
C THR A 616 5.61 -14.85 -13.03
N MET A 617 5.05 -15.11 -11.87
CA MET A 617 4.54 -14.12 -10.92
C MET A 617 5.67 -13.72 -9.97
N VAL A 618 5.79 -12.44 -9.62
CA VAL A 618 6.82 -11.94 -8.70
C VAL A 618 6.18 -11.12 -7.58
N GLN A 619 6.47 -11.47 -6.33
CA GLN A 619 5.86 -10.88 -5.13
C GLN A 619 6.96 -10.41 -4.15
N THR A 620 6.76 -9.23 -3.56
CA THR A 620 7.54 -8.74 -2.41
C THR A 620 6.96 -9.30 -1.11
N PHE A 621 7.81 -9.76 -0.19
CA PHE A 621 7.35 -10.21 1.13
C PHE A 621 8.31 -9.78 2.25
N GLY A 622 7.73 -9.48 3.42
CA GLY A 622 8.38 -8.74 4.50
C GLY A 622 8.03 -7.26 4.47
N GLY A 623 7.77 -6.68 5.64
CA GLY A 623 7.20 -5.35 5.77
C GLY A 623 7.36 -4.72 7.16
N PRO A 624 6.84 -3.49 7.34
CA PRO A 624 7.12 -2.65 8.49
C PRO A 624 6.22 -2.94 9.70
N GLN A 625 5.00 -3.43 9.48
CA GLN A 625 3.93 -3.38 10.48
C GLN A 625 4.15 -4.40 11.62
N PHE A 626 4.92 -5.45 11.37
CA PHE A 626 5.24 -6.51 12.33
C PHE A 626 6.75 -6.72 12.52
N GLY A 627 7.46 -5.63 12.86
CA GLY A 627 8.76 -5.74 13.55
C GLY A 627 10.03 -5.72 12.70
N GLY A 628 10.00 -5.20 11.47
CA GLY A 628 11.21 -4.82 10.73
C GLY A 628 12.07 -5.97 10.20
N ALA A 629 11.46 -7.13 9.94
CA ALA A 629 12.09 -8.25 9.25
C ALA A 629 12.68 -7.84 7.89
N THR A 630 13.73 -8.52 7.43
CA THR A 630 14.31 -8.31 6.10
C THR A 630 13.34 -8.71 5.00
N SER A 631 13.11 -7.84 4.02
CA SER A 631 12.33 -8.20 2.84
C SER A 631 13.00 -9.27 1.97
N SER A 632 12.21 -9.88 1.10
CA SER A 632 12.65 -10.82 0.08
C SER A 632 11.72 -10.70 -1.14
N ILE A 633 12.23 -11.09 -2.31
CA ILE A 633 11.44 -11.24 -3.53
C ILE A 633 11.21 -12.73 -3.73
N VAL A 634 9.98 -13.17 -3.95
CA VAL A 634 9.65 -14.54 -4.34
C VAL A 634 9.09 -14.57 -5.75
N ALA A 635 9.58 -15.49 -6.57
CA ALA A 635 8.97 -15.82 -7.83
C ALA A 635 8.13 -17.09 -7.71
N LEU A 636 6.96 -17.08 -8.33
CA LEU A 636 6.10 -18.25 -8.48
C LEU A 636 5.86 -18.54 -9.96
N SER A 637 5.87 -19.81 -10.33
CA SER A 637 5.41 -20.25 -11.65
C SER A 637 4.65 -21.57 -11.53
N LEU A 638 4.02 -22.00 -12.61
CA LEU A 638 3.37 -23.31 -12.64
C LEU A 638 4.43 -24.39 -12.60
N ALA A 639 4.30 -25.33 -11.67
CA ALA A 639 5.15 -26.52 -11.67
C ALA A 639 5.09 -27.19 -13.04
N ALA A 640 6.26 -27.44 -13.64
CA ALA A 640 6.36 -28.19 -14.89
C ALA A 640 5.57 -29.50 -14.75
N PRO A 641 4.77 -29.90 -15.76
CA PRO A 641 3.99 -31.13 -15.69
C PRO A 641 4.91 -32.27 -15.27
N ALA A 642 4.57 -32.97 -14.19
CA ALA A 642 5.33 -34.11 -13.73
C ALA A 642 5.37 -35.11 -14.88
N ALA A 643 6.48 -35.16 -15.60
CA ALA A 643 6.69 -36.14 -16.65
C ALA A 643 6.44 -37.50 -16.02
N ALA A 644 5.53 -38.28 -16.60
CA ALA A 644 5.14 -39.58 -16.08
C ALA A 644 6.28 -40.58 -16.29
N ALA A 645 7.36 -40.37 -15.54
CA ALA A 645 8.51 -41.24 -15.44
C ALA A 645 8.02 -42.49 -14.73
N THR A 646 7.61 -43.48 -15.52
CA THR A 646 7.50 -44.88 -15.14
C THR A 646 8.89 -45.42 -14.84
N GLN A 647 9.53 -44.87 -13.80
CA GLN A 647 10.58 -45.55 -13.07
C GLN A 647 9.92 -46.76 -12.41
N THR A 648 10.07 -47.91 -13.07
CA THR A 648 9.97 -49.20 -12.41
C THR A 648 10.99 -49.19 -11.28
N LEU A 649 10.52 -48.94 -10.06
CA LEU A 649 11.30 -49.03 -8.83
C LEU A 649 11.64 -50.50 -8.56
N ASP A 650 12.64 -50.99 -9.29
CA ASP A 650 13.28 -52.27 -9.03
C ASP A 650 14.10 -52.10 -7.75
N CYS A 651 13.45 -52.39 -6.62
CA CYS A 651 13.97 -52.11 -5.28
C CYS A 651 14.85 -53.28 -4.81
N PRO A 652 16.19 -53.12 -4.75
CA PRO A 652 17.05 -54.18 -4.24
C PRO A 652 16.78 -54.35 -2.75
N ARG A 653 16.45 -55.57 -2.32
CA ARG A 653 16.32 -55.85 -0.88
C ARG A 653 17.65 -55.51 -0.20
N HIS A 654 17.56 -54.75 0.91
CA HIS A 654 18.67 -54.22 1.71
C HIS A 654 19.39 -52.98 1.12
N LEU A 655 18.74 -51.81 1.22
CA LEU A 655 19.37 -50.52 1.50
C LEU A 655 18.31 -49.50 1.95
N ASP A 656 18.60 -48.70 2.99
CA ASP A 656 17.64 -47.74 3.54
C ASP A 656 17.46 -46.52 2.64
N CYS A 657 16.21 -46.23 2.27
CA CYS A 657 15.85 -45.11 1.39
C CYS A 657 15.83 -43.78 2.15
N VAL A 658 17.00 -43.12 2.24
CA VAL A 658 17.13 -41.80 2.86
C VAL A 658 16.63 -40.69 1.92
N PHE A 659 15.45 -40.14 2.20
CA PHE A 659 14.92 -38.97 1.50
C PHE A 659 15.55 -37.67 2.04
N PRO A 660 16.18 -36.81 1.20
CA PRO A 660 16.82 -35.57 1.66
C PRO A 660 15.80 -34.44 1.84
N ILE A 661 15.20 -34.33 3.02
CA ILE A 661 14.39 -33.16 3.41
C ILE A 661 15.30 -31.94 3.55
N ARG A 662 15.20 -30.97 2.63
CA ARG A 662 15.87 -29.67 2.76
C ARG A 662 15.14 -28.76 3.75
N VAL A 663 15.55 -28.79 5.01
CA VAL A 663 15.15 -27.78 6.00
C VAL A 663 15.97 -26.51 5.78
N VAL A 664 15.31 -25.41 5.40
CA VAL A 664 15.94 -24.08 5.34
C VAL A 664 15.81 -23.42 6.71
N LEU A 665 16.91 -23.35 7.46
CA LEU A 665 16.97 -22.68 8.76
C LEU A 665 17.21 -21.17 8.56
N LEU A 666 16.21 -20.35 8.86
CA LEU A 666 16.34 -18.90 8.95
C LEU A 666 16.96 -18.51 10.32
N PRO A 667 18.05 -17.73 10.38
CA PRO A 667 18.60 -17.25 11.64
C PRO A 667 17.77 -16.09 12.21
N ASN A 668 17.67 -16.04 13.55
CA ASN A 668 17.14 -14.93 14.36
C ASN A 668 15.63 -14.62 14.24
N LEU A 669 14.79 -15.49 14.80
CA LEU A 669 13.48 -15.09 15.33
C LEU A 669 13.55 -14.99 16.87
N THR A 670 13.52 -13.77 17.42
CA THR A 670 13.45 -13.53 18.86
C THR A 670 12.57 -12.33 19.22
N SER A 671 11.25 -12.51 19.22
CA SER A 671 10.34 -11.84 20.17
C SER A 671 8.90 -12.36 20.07
N PHE A 672 8.15 -12.23 21.18
CA PHE A 672 6.68 -12.33 21.31
C PHE A 672 5.97 -13.62 20.87
N PHE A 673 5.89 -14.56 21.81
CA PHE A 673 4.59 -15.11 22.24
C PHE A 673 4.67 -15.51 23.73
N GLU A 674 4.15 -14.67 24.62
CA GLU A 674 3.77 -15.12 25.96
C GLU A 674 2.31 -15.59 25.93
N ARG A 675 2.14 -16.91 26.01
CA ARG A 675 0.92 -17.54 26.53
C ARG A 675 1.36 -18.54 27.58
N GLU A 676 0.79 -18.44 28.77
CA GLU A 676 1.09 -19.36 29.86
C GLU A 676 0.61 -20.77 29.50
N PHE A 677 1.49 -21.76 29.66
CA PHE A 677 1.15 -23.18 29.61
C PHE A 677 1.50 -23.80 30.97
N VAL A 678 0.48 -24.23 31.70
CA VAL A 678 0.67 -24.97 32.96
C VAL A 678 1.10 -26.40 32.63
N ILE A 679 2.32 -26.76 33.00
CA ILE A 679 2.86 -28.13 32.84
C ILE A 679 2.97 -28.77 34.22
N GLN A 680 2.31 -29.91 34.39
CA GLN A 680 2.33 -30.68 35.64
C GLN A 680 3.72 -31.33 35.84
N LYS A 681 4.25 -31.20 37.06
CA LYS A 681 5.64 -31.55 37.41
C LYS A 681 5.74 -32.96 37.97
N ASP A 682 6.07 -33.95 37.14
CA ASP A 682 6.77 -35.16 37.61
C ASP A 682 7.44 -35.94 36.47
N ALA A 683 8.78 -35.91 36.41
CA ALA A 683 9.60 -36.81 35.61
C ALA A 683 11.02 -36.88 36.19
N ARG A 684 11.57 -38.09 36.38
CA ARG A 684 12.94 -38.29 36.86
C ARG A 684 13.94 -38.24 35.70
N LEU A 685 15.16 -37.80 36.02
CA LEU A 685 16.27 -37.77 35.07
C LEU A 685 16.65 -39.19 34.61
N ILE A 686 16.63 -39.44 33.30
CA ILE A 686 17.35 -40.55 32.66
C ILE A 686 18.21 -39.96 31.55
N ARG A 687 19.51 -40.30 31.53
CA ARG A 687 20.42 -39.97 30.43
C ARG A 687 20.48 -41.15 29.47
N GLY A 688 20.17 -40.93 28.20
CA GLY A 688 20.32 -41.89 27.12
C GLY A 688 20.06 -41.23 25.78
N THR A 689 20.90 -41.53 24.78
CA THR A 689 20.69 -41.06 23.40
C THR A 689 19.83 -42.06 22.65
N ASP A 690 18.53 -41.81 22.56
CA ASP A 690 17.64 -42.30 21.49
C ASP A 690 16.33 -41.50 21.54
N LEU A 691 15.94 -40.89 20.42
CA LEU A 691 14.69 -40.10 20.33
C LEU A 691 13.58 -40.91 19.65
N GLN A 692 12.88 -41.74 20.42
CA GLN A 692 11.66 -42.40 19.93
C GLN A 692 10.52 -41.39 19.83
N VAL A 693 9.94 -41.24 18.64
CA VAL A 693 8.78 -40.39 18.39
C VAL A 693 7.51 -41.22 18.48
N TYR A 694 6.66 -40.92 19.46
CA TYR A 694 5.31 -41.48 19.56
C TYR A 694 4.33 -40.63 18.76
N LEU A 695 3.64 -41.25 17.80
CA LEU A 695 2.53 -40.64 17.08
C LEU A 695 1.24 -40.82 17.89
N PHE A 696 0.52 -39.72 18.13
CA PHE A 696 -0.87 -39.76 18.59
C PHE A 696 -1.79 -39.52 17.39
N ASP A 697 -2.63 -40.52 17.10
CA ASP A 697 -3.75 -40.36 16.17
C ASP A 697 -4.86 -39.52 16.81
N SER A 698 -5.56 -38.76 15.97
CA SER A 698 -6.74 -37.96 16.33
C SER A 698 -7.90 -38.24 15.37
N SER A 699 -8.12 -39.52 15.01
CA SER A 699 -9.26 -39.95 14.23
C SER A 699 -10.45 -40.37 15.12
N SER A 700 -11.61 -39.74 14.90
CA SER A 700 -12.85 -40.04 15.66
C SER A 700 -14.12 -39.83 14.83
N LYS A 701 -14.13 -40.33 13.58
CA LYS A 701 -15.38 -40.57 12.84
C LYS A 701 -16.14 -41.71 13.53
N ALA A 702 -17.20 -41.38 14.29
CA ALA A 702 -17.95 -42.34 15.09
C ALA A 702 -18.96 -43.15 14.25
N VAL A 703 -18.93 -44.49 14.36
CA VAL A 703 -19.94 -45.40 13.77
C VAL A 703 -20.32 -46.53 14.74
N ASP A 704 -21.41 -46.29 15.49
CA ASP A 704 -22.53 -47.18 15.84
C ASP A 704 -22.32 -48.67 16.25
N ARG A 705 -22.99 -49.08 17.34
CA ARG A 705 -23.63 -50.41 17.45
C ARG A 705 -24.79 -50.49 18.48
N PHE A 706 -26.01 -50.26 18.00
CA PHE A 706 -27.25 -51.01 18.30
C PHE A 706 -27.46 -51.81 19.61
N SER A 707 -28.61 -51.58 20.26
CA SER A 707 -29.64 -52.63 20.51
C SER A 707 -31.05 -52.00 20.65
N ARG A 708 -32.14 -52.80 20.74
CA ARG A 708 -33.53 -52.38 20.39
C ARG A 708 -34.56 -52.48 21.53
N HIS A 709 -35.61 -51.65 21.41
CA HIS A 709 -37.07 -51.85 21.69
C HIS A 709 -37.68 -50.61 22.38
N GLY A 710 -38.83 -50.04 21.99
CA GLY A 710 -39.72 -50.26 20.82
C GLY A 710 -40.95 -49.32 20.88
N LEU A 711 -41.76 -49.27 19.80
CA LEU A 711 -43.20 -48.84 19.65
C LEU A 711 -43.79 -47.78 20.64
N SER A 712 -44.54 -46.72 20.24
CA SER A 712 -45.34 -46.45 19.01
C SER A 712 -45.71 -44.96 18.81
N ASN A 713 -46.17 -44.61 17.60
CA ASN A 713 -46.91 -43.36 17.23
C ASN A 713 -48.39 -43.37 17.75
N PRO A 714 -49.26 -42.30 17.62
CA PRO A 714 -49.22 -41.16 16.67
C PRO A 714 -49.75 -39.74 17.09
N HIS A 715 -49.31 -38.71 16.32
CA HIS A 715 -50.05 -37.49 15.85
C HIS A 715 -50.47 -36.29 16.78
N PRO A 716 -50.80 -35.08 16.21
CA PRO A 716 -50.88 -33.73 16.86
C PRO A 716 -52.35 -33.18 16.97
N PRO A 717 -52.73 -31.85 17.05
CA PRO A 717 -51.98 -30.56 17.07
C PRO A 717 -52.50 -29.34 17.95
N ALA A 718 -51.64 -28.31 18.10
CA ALA A 718 -51.85 -26.83 18.06
C ALA A 718 -52.84 -26.00 18.96
N ILE A 719 -52.49 -24.70 19.08
CA ILE A 719 -53.28 -23.49 19.51
C ILE A 719 -53.46 -23.19 21.03
N GLY A 720 -53.23 -21.92 21.43
CA GLY A 720 -53.59 -21.31 22.74
C GLY A 720 -53.09 -19.86 22.89
N CYS A 721 -53.85 -18.96 23.56
CA CYS A 721 -53.59 -17.50 23.67
C CYS A 721 -53.93 -16.91 25.08
N ASP A 722 -53.70 -15.59 25.25
CA ASP A 722 -54.04 -14.69 26.38
C ASP A 722 -53.23 -14.83 27.71
N GLY A 723 -53.05 -13.79 28.53
CA GLY A 723 -53.37 -12.35 28.38
C GLY A 723 -53.14 -11.50 29.66
N HIS A 724 -53.36 -10.17 29.56
CA HIS A 724 -53.39 -9.12 30.63
C HIS A 724 -52.05 -8.57 31.23
N ARG A 725 -51.94 -7.32 31.77
CA ARG A 725 -52.47 -5.95 31.46
C ARG A 725 -51.89 -4.89 32.46
N HIS A 726 -51.49 -3.67 32.00
CA HIS A 726 -51.57 -2.31 32.64
C HIS A 726 -51.10 -2.03 34.12
N ASP A 727 -50.71 -0.83 34.61
CA ASP A 727 -50.60 0.55 34.06
C ASP A 727 -49.79 1.57 34.94
N VAL A 728 -49.44 2.74 34.37
CA VAL A 728 -49.37 4.14 34.94
C VAL A 728 -48.30 4.61 35.98
N ALA A 729 -47.28 5.32 35.45
CA ALA A 729 -46.81 6.73 35.68
C ALA A 729 -46.37 7.41 37.03
N SER A 730 -45.32 8.26 36.87
CA SER A 730 -44.96 9.52 37.63
C SER A 730 -44.32 9.38 39.04
N THR A 731 -43.47 10.29 39.56
CA THR A 731 -43.29 11.76 39.41
C THR A 731 -41.82 12.25 39.56
N SER A 732 -41.56 13.56 39.48
CA SER A 732 -40.30 14.28 39.82
C SER A 732 -40.66 15.68 40.39
N PRO A 733 -39.84 16.35 41.24
CA PRO A 733 -38.90 17.35 40.70
C PRO A 733 -37.60 17.69 41.51
N ASN A 734 -36.56 18.09 40.77
CA ASN A 734 -35.57 19.18 40.99
C ASN A 734 -35.24 19.75 42.40
N PHE A 735 -33.94 20.03 42.65
CA PHE A 735 -33.44 21.40 42.97
C PHE A 735 -31.91 21.55 42.72
N ARG A 736 -31.31 22.70 43.10
CA ARG A 736 -29.94 23.17 42.77
C ARG A 736 -29.17 23.53 44.08
N ASN A 737 -27.92 24.00 44.14
CA ASN A 737 -27.05 24.69 43.16
C ASN A 737 -25.55 24.73 43.57
N GLN A 738 -24.68 25.23 42.67
CA GLN A 738 -23.43 25.97 42.95
C GLN A 738 -22.14 25.25 43.44
N VAL A 739 -21.04 26.03 43.32
CA VAL A 739 -19.58 25.81 43.39
C VAL A 739 -19.02 27.18 43.92
N PRO A 740 -17.94 27.36 44.74
CA PRO A 740 -16.55 26.96 44.43
C PRO A 740 -15.52 26.76 45.59
N ASP A 741 -14.23 26.65 45.19
CA ASP A 741 -12.96 26.97 45.90
C ASP A 741 -12.24 25.97 46.84
N HIS A 742 -10.95 26.24 47.09
CA HIS A 742 -9.89 25.29 47.51
C HIS A 742 -9.38 25.48 49.00
N PRO A 743 -8.08 25.26 49.38
CA PRO A 743 -7.61 24.20 50.30
C PRO A 743 -6.99 24.80 51.62
N PRO A 744 -5.96 24.25 52.36
CA PRO A 744 -5.22 22.95 52.38
C PRO A 744 -4.87 22.35 53.81
N VAL A 745 -3.94 21.36 53.88
CA VAL A 745 -2.97 21.02 54.99
C VAL A 745 -3.21 19.84 56.00
N LEU A 746 -2.38 18.78 55.84
CA LEU A 746 -1.59 17.87 56.76
C LEU A 746 -2.02 17.39 58.20
N ALA A 747 -1.44 16.21 58.56
CA ALA A 747 -1.25 15.50 59.87
C ALA A 747 -2.22 14.30 60.13
N ARG A 748 -1.78 13.04 60.38
CA ARG A 748 -1.02 12.39 61.51
C ARG A 748 -1.82 12.38 62.84
N HIS A 749 -1.90 11.30 63.65
CA HIS A 749 -1.21 9.98 63.67
C HIS A 749 -1.98 8.94 64.55
N ASP A 750 -1.37 7.76 64.76
CA ASP A 750 -1.53 6.80 65.90
C ASP A 750 -2.41 5.51 65.82
N GLU A 751 -1.99 4.53 66.65
CA GLU A 751 -2.31 3.08 66.72
C GLU A 751 -2.76 2.70 68.19
N PRO A 752 -2.99 1.43 68.69
CA PRO A 752 -2.42 0.12 68.28
C PRO A 752 -3.29 -1.16 68.42
N PHE A 753 -2.63 -2.31 68.17
CA PHE A 753 -2.99 -3.75 68.33
C PHE A 753 -3.23 -4.25 69.80
N PRO A 754 -3.86 -5.44 70.09
CA PRO A 754 -3.27 -6.78 69.83
C PRO A 754 -4.19 -8.00 69.52
N ASP A 755 -3.51 -9.11 69.16
CA ASP A 755 -3.97 -10.46 68.73
C ASP A 755 -4.10 -11.49 69.89
N PRO A 756 -4.86 -12.60 69.73
CA PRO A 756 -4.20 -13.93 69.77
C PRO A 756 -4.77 -15.04 68.84
N ARG A 757 -3.96 -15.47 67.85
CA ARG A 757 -3.61 -16.86 67.41
C ARG A 757 -4.74 -17.93 67.19
N LEU A 758 -4.71 -18.77 66.15
CA LEU A 758 -3.66 -19.77 65.81
C LEU A 758 -3.61 -20.17 64.30
N GLU A 759 -2.45 -20.69 63.87
CA GLU A 759 -2.06 -21.21 62.53
C GLU A 759 -2.33 -22.73 62.35
N PRO A 760 -2.06 -23.44 61.20
CA PRO A 760 -1.13 -23.17 60.06
C PRO A 760 -1.75 -23.33 58.63
N ARG A 761 -1.08 -23.34 57.45
CA ARG A 761 0.09 -22.70 56.73
C ARG A 761 0.03 -23.21 55.25
N GLU A 762 1.01 -23.41 54.34
CA GLU A 762 2.50 -23.25 54.16
C GLU A 762 2.76 -23.43 52.63
N ASP A 763 3.63 -22.74 51.87
CA ASP A 763 4.40 -21.48 51.98
C ASP A 763 4.77 -20.99 50.54
N ASP A 764 5.36 -19.79 50.36
CA ASP A 764 5.66 -19.16 49.04
C ASP A 764 7.18 -18.87 48.84
N SER A 765 7.70 -18.90 47.60
CA SER A 765 9.10 -18.51 47.33
C SER A 765 9.41 -18.08 45.87
N TRP A 766 9.51 -16.77 45.65
CA TRP A 766 10.08 -16.16 44.44
C TRP A 766 11.46 -15.55 44.70
N VAL A 767 12.43 -15.72 43.79
CA VAL A 767 13.76 -15.09 43.88
C VAL A 767 14.15 -14.38 42.58
N ARG A 768 14.41 -13.07 42.67
CA ARG A 768 15.04 -12.28 41.60
C ARG A 768 16.56 -12.46 41.63
N VAL A 769 17.18 -12.66 40.46
CA VAL A 769 18.64 -12.57 40.28
C VAL A 769 18.96 -11.64 39.10
N ARG A 770 20.07 -10.88 39.17
CA ARG A 770 20.54 -10.00 38.09
C ARG A 770 22.04 -10.14 37.82
N LYS A 771 22.37 -10.26 36.51
CA LYS A 771 23.57 -9.73 35.81
C LYS A 771 24.82 -10.63 35.61
N ARG A 772 25.37 -10.56 34.38
CA ARG A 772 26.70 -11.05 33.87
C ARG A 772 26.96 -12.56 33.97
N GLY A 773 27.06 -13.37 32.92
CA GLY A 773 27.31 -13.13 31.49
C GLY A 773 28.36 -14.13 30.97
N LEU A 774 28.06 -14.86 29.88
CA LEU A 774 29.00 -15.40 28.88
C LEU A 774 28.20 -16.08 27.74
N LEU A 775 28.80 -16.21 26.55
CA LEU A 775 28.20 -16.83 25.37
C LEU A 775 28.50 -18.34 25.31
N ASN A 776 27.48 -19.18 25.04
CA ASN A 776 27.59 -20.29 24.09
C ASN A 776 26.25 -21.02 23.84
N GLY A 777 26.11 -21.63 22.66
CA GLY A 777 25.18 -22.74 22.40
C GLY A 777 23.80 -22.38 21.82
N ASN A 778 23.59 -22.71 20.54
CA ASN A 778 22.28 -22.64 19.89
C ASN A 778 21.39 -23.83 20.26
N ASN A 779 20.07 -23.62 20.35
CA ASN A 779 19.03 -24.30 19.56
C ASN A 779 17.68 -24.28 20.31
N LEU A 780 16.60 -23.98 19.58
CA LEU A 780 15.23 -24.16 20.04
C LEU A 780 14.42 -24.72 18.86
N VAL A 781 13.91 -25.95 19.00
CA VAL A 781 13.21 -26.67 17.94
C VAL A 781 11.72 -26.41 18.07
N GLN A 782 11.11 -25.81 17.04
CA GLN A 782 9.68 -25.59 16.95
C GLN A 782 9.06 -26.62 16.01
N ILE A 783 8.15 -27.45 16.53
CA ILE A 783 7.50 -28.51 15.75
C ILE A 783 6.29 -27.92 15.02
N VAL A 784 6.27 -28.01 13.70
CA VAL A 784 5.12 -27.65 12.85
C VAL A 784 4.42 -28.95 12.41
N ARG A 785 3.14 -29.11 12.77
CA ARG A 785 2.31 -30.24 12.31
C ARG A 785 1.89 -29.97 10.86
N PHE A 786 2.21 -30.89 9.96
CA PHE A 786 1.56 -30.95 8.64
C PHE A 786 0.34 -31.85 8.75
N GLU A 787 -0.79 -31.39 8.21
CA GLU A 787 -2.01 -32.18 8.01
C GLU A 787 -2.38 -32.12 6.53
N GLY A 788 -2.88 -33.23 5.97
CA GLY A 788 -3.50 -33.26 4.64
C GLY A 788 -2.75 -34.03 3.56
N SER A 789 -2.91 -35.36 3.56
CA SER A 789 -3.04 -36.13 2.31
C SER A 789 -3.69 -37.50 2.60
N GLU A 790 -5.03 -37.59 2.53
CA GLU A 790 -5.69 -38.90 2.38
C GLU A 790 -5.31 -39.46 1.00
N LEU A 791 -4.74 -40.66 0.95
CA LEU A 791 -4.32 -41.32 -0.29
C LEU A 791 -5.12 -42.62 -0.44
N GLU A 792 -6.25 -42.52 -1.14
CA GLU A 792 -7.27 -43.59 -1.22
C GLU A 792 -6.84 -44.73 -2.17
N ILE A 793 -5.99 -45.63 -1.67
CA ILE A 793 -5.60 -46.85 -2.40
C ILE A 793 -6.74 -47.87 -2.35
N THR A 794 -7.56 -47.89 -3.40
CA THR A 794 -8.58 -48.90 -3.63
C THR A 794 -7.98 -50.19 -4.21
N GLN A 795 -7.44 -51.07 -3.36
CA GLN A 795 -7.23 -52.47 -3.75
C GLN A 795 -7.38 -53.46 -2.59
N SER A 796 -8.13 -54.53 -2.85
CA SER A 796 -8.47 -55.57 -1.89
C SER A 796 -7.58 -56.81 -2.04
N CYS A 797 -7.01 -57.31 -0.94
CA CYS A 797 -6.83 -58.75 -0.73
C CYS A 797 -6.63 -59.10 0.75
N SER A 798 -6.79 -60.37 1.11
CA SER A 798 -6.98 -60.85 2.48
C SER A 798 -5.76 -61.53 3.11
N ILE A 799 -5.50 -61.19 4.37
CA ILE A 799 -5.09 -62.08 5.48
C ILE A 799 -4.10 -63.23 5.16
N SER A 800 -2.86 -63.08 5.63
CA SER A 800 -2.19 -64.09 6.47
C SER A 800 -1.20 -63.42 7.41
#